data_AF-F4LKT2-F1
#
_entry.id   AF-F4LKT2-F1
#
_cell.length_a   1.000
_cell.length_b   1.000
_cell.length_c   1.000
_cell.angle_alpha   90.00
_cell.angle_beta   90.00
_cell.angle_gamma   90.00
#
_symmetry.space_group_name_H-M   'P 1'
#
loop_
_entity.id
_entity.type
_entity.pdbx_description
1 polymer ?
#
loop_
_entity_poly.entity_id
_entity_poly.type
_entity_poly.pdbx_seq_one_letter_code
_entity_poly.pdbx_strand_id
1 'polypeptide(L)'
;MEDKLEPIDTDRRAVRPQRSGNSDSAVRGGNGRRTGGFARWFAGSRGDFILFVIAVVLLNLVCSRAFFRIDLTSARSYSLSPASRELVKTLDAPLSVKAFFSENLPAPYNSVEQYVRDLLAEYKGAANRHFSYEFYDVDKPENAELAAGYNIRPIQIQEIKNNEFGVKSAYMGLVLVYGDGMETLDGISSAEGFEYKLTTAMSRLISSVNTLAGLSGDVKLTLYVSSRLAPFGISGFDRIEQSVLDAYAAVKKQSSDKLTYQRVDPSPDEADSLAARYGLQTLSWKERDGTVHRGVIGAVLEYGDSFRQLPLYLSRTLFGGYAVAGLDELEQSLPETLKSLLAQSVEIGYVTGHGELDLNDTRSGAGVFTGLVSGSYTLKPLDLTADAIPAGLSTLMIAGPKTAFSEAELYKIDQFIMKGGNVMFLLDPFAEVAAQSYYEPSTFVPVETGLDRLLNAYGIAADKNYVMDAQCFESIQQGYGKTSLNFAPLIQKNGLNQKHVVSENLGYVLFLQAGSVRVLETADGGAHTVSILAQSSPESWTVSDNIVLNPLYVKPPAEGYTGREALALIAEGRFSSAFDRAPETADSETPGAANSAGSGDSALAVNDHLAQSVAGGKLFVAGSSLMLTPQMIDESGQQGIAFFMQNALDYLNGAPELCAMRTKGLSLDTLTFKNAAARKAAQVFNQYGVPALVALAGLIVWRLRVARRKKIRAGYAASDPRETDAVSETDNSGVAE
;
A
#
# COMPACT_ATOMS: atom_id res chain seq x y z
N MET A 1 -78.02 7.71 16.07
CA MET A 1 -77.10 6.67 16.59
C MET A 1 -76.46 7.25 17.85
N GLU A 2 -77.18 7.38 18.96
CA GLU A 2 -78.21 6.49 19.56
C GLU A 2 -77.64 5.11 19.93
N ASP A 3 -77.92 4.52 21.10
CA ASP A 3 -78.60 5.05 22.31
C ASP A 3 -78.37 4.06 23.49
N LYS A 4 -78.86 4.42 24.68
CA LYS A 4 -79.09 3.62 25.91
C LYS A 4 -77.92 3.59 26.90
N LEU A 5 -77.99 4.18 28.09
CA LEU A 5 -79.01 4.25 29.18
C LEU A 5 -78.93 3.08 30.17
N GLU A 6 -78.31 3.36 31.34
CA GLU A 6 -78.98 3.49 32.67
C GLU A 6 -79.79 2.29 33.27
N PRO A 7 -80.32 2.35 34.53
CA PRO A 7 -80.11 3.30 35.66
C PRO A 7 -80.09 2.65 37.10
N ILE A 8 -80.14 3.52 38.14
CA ILE A 8 -80.62 3.35 39.56
C ILE A 8 -79.90 2.32 40.49
N ASP A 9 -79.87 2.39 41.84
CA ASP A 9 -80.42 3.27 42.92
C ASP A 9 -79.59 3.07 44.25
N THR A 10 -79.82 3.57 45.49
CA THR A 10 -80.74 4.54 46.17
C THR A 10 -80.02 5.19 47.40
N ASP A 11 -80.70 6.11 48.12
CA ASP A 11 -80.81 6.33 49.59
C ASP A 11 -79.89 5.65 50.65
N ARG A 12 -79.76 6.11 51.91
CA ARG A 12 -80.01 7.40 52.62
C ARG A 12 -79.48 7.26 54.06
N ARG A 13 -78.98 8.37 54.65
CA ARG A 13 -79.55 9.05 55.85
C ARG A 13 -78.53 10.07 56.40
N ALA A 14 -79.03 11.23 56.83
CA ALA A 14 -78.25 12.27 57.49
C ALA A 14 -78.48 12.25 59.01
N VAL A 15 -77.63 12.95 59.76
CA VAL A 15 -78.03 13.79 60.91
C VAL A 15 -76.99 14.90 61.13
N ARG A 16 -77.46 16.10 61.45
CA ARG A 16 -76.73 17.31 61.90
C ARG A 16 -77.22 17.61 63.34
N PRO A 17 -76.62 18.51 64.18
CA PRO A 17 -75.97 19.77 63.78
C PRO A 17 -74.76 20.26 64.63
N GLN A 18 -74.27 21.46 64.25
CA GLN A 18 -73.85 22.66 65.03
C GLN A 18 -73.71 22.60 66.60
N ARG A 19 -73.00 23.50 67.31
CA ARG A 19 -72.51 24.87 66.98
C ARG A 19 -71.43 25.40 67.96
N SER A 20 -70.69 26.43 67.53
CA SER A 20 -70.06 27.53 68.32
C SER A 20 -69.08 27.24 69.48
N GLY A 21 -68.03 28.05 69.70
CA GLY A 21 -67.55 29.21 68.92
C GLY A 21 -66.66 30.17 69.74
N ASN A 22 -66.11 31.20 69.06
CA ASN A 22 -65.36 32.35 69.60
C ASN A 22 -64.03 32.07 70.35
N SER A 23 -63.10 33.02 70.48
CA SER A 23 -62.69 34.17 69.61
C SER A 23 -61.42 34.80 70.20
N ASP A 24 -60.50 35.28 69.36
CA ASP A 24 -59.37 36.17 69.68
C ASP A 24 -58.34 35.66 70.73
N SER A 25 -57.03 35.84 70.57
CA SER A 25 -56.32 37.02 70.06
C SER A 25 -54.90 36.65 69.56
N ALA A 26 -54.14 37.63 69.07
CA ALA A 26 -52.87 37.41 68.36
C ALA A 26 -51.62 37.49 69.26
N VAL A 27 -50.50 36.90 68.79
CA VAL A 27 -49.21 37.61 68.62
C VAL A 27 -48.21 36.82 67.74
N ARG A 28 -47.44 37.58 66.96
CA ARG A 28 -46.30 37.26 66.06
C ARG A 28 -45.49 35.96 66.30
N GLY A 29 -45.09 35.31 65.20
CA GLY A 29 -43.74 34.69 65.10
C GLY A 29 -43.59 33.55 64.07
N GLY A 30 -42.51 33.57 63.28
CA GLY A 30 -42.00 32.41 62.54
C GLY A 30 -42.39 32.30 61.05
N ASN A 31 -41.48 32.68 60.14
CA ASN A 31 -41.63 32.45 58.70
C ASN A 31 -41.18 31.02 58.35
N GLY A 32 -41.97 30.27 57.56
CA GLY A 32 -41.81 28.82 57.41
C GLY A 32 -42.18 28.28 56.03
N ARG A 33 -41.69 28.90 54.95
CA ARG A 33 -41.94 28.44 53.56
C ARG A 33 -41.44 27.00 53.36
N ARG A 34 -42.35 26.11 52.93
CA ARG A 34 -42.06 24.70 52.62
C ARG A 34 -41.26 24.55 51.30
N THR A 35 -39.96 24.79 51.34
CA THR A 35 -39.03 24.52 50.22
C THR A 35 -37.98 23.50 50.66
N GLY A 36 -38.28 22.20 50.53
CA GLY A 36 -37.39 21.15 51.06
C GLY A 36 -37.56 19.72 50.55
N GLY A 37 -38.48 19.43 49.63
CA GLY A 37 -38.67 18.07 49.08
C GLY A 37 -37.45 17.60 48.28
N PHE A 38 -37.04 18.38 47.28
CA PHE A 38 -35.94 18.06 46.37
C PHE A 38 -34.57 18.06 47.09
N ALA A 39 -34.33 19.03 47.99
CA ALA A 39 -33.09 19.10 48.76
C ALA A 39 -32.93 17.92 49.74
N ARG A 40 -34.01 17.46 50.40
CA ARG A 40 -33.97 16.27 51.26
C ARG A 40 -33.80 14.95 50.50
N TRP A 41 -34.08 14.92 49.20
CA TRP A 41 -33.83 13.77 48.34
C TRP A 41 -32.33 13.60 48.05
N PHE A 42 -31.63 14.71 47.75
CA PHE A 42 -30.17 14.72 47.63
C PHE A 42 -29.46 14.41 48.96
N ALA A 43 -29.93 14.97 50.08
CA ALA A 43 -29.32 14.77 51.41
C ALA A 43 -29.55 13.37 52.03
N GLY A 44 -30.17 12.44 51.30
CA GLY A 44 -30.47 11.08 51.77
C GLY A 44 -29.53 10.03 51.19
N SER A 45 -29.24 8.97 51.95
CA SER A 45 -28.34 7.86 51.55
C SER A 45 -28.78 7.07 50.30
N ARG A 46 -29.99 7.32 49.79
CA ARG A 46 -30.49 6.86 48.48
C ARG A 46 -30.06 7.80 47.34
N GLY A 47 -30.09 9.12 47.55
CA GLY A 47 -29.62 10.14 46.61
C GLY A 47 -28.16 9.91 46.23
N ASP A 48 -27.26 9.78 47.22
CA ASP A 48 -25.84 9.43 47.01
C ASP A 48 -25.60 8.12 46.24
N PHE A 49 -26.57 7.18 46.26
CA PHE A 49 -26.42 5.91 45.54
C PHE A 49 -26.81 6.09 44.08
N ILE A 50 -27.96 6.74 43.87
CA ILE A 50 -28.46 7.13 42.55
C ILE A 50 -27.44 8.07 41.86
N LEU A 51 -26.83 9.01 42.58
CA LEU A 51 -25.83 9.93 42.04
C LEU A 51 -24.50 9.23 41.73
N PHE A 52 -24.05 8.26 42.53
CA PHE A 52 -22.90 7.42 42.18
C PHE A 52 -23.19 6.53 40.95
N VAL A 53 -24.37 5.92 40.88
CA VAL A 53 -24.79 5.12 39.72
C VAL A 53 -24.91 6.01 38.47
N ILE A 54 -25.50 7.20 38.58
CA ILE A 54 -25.54 8.20 37.51
C ILE A 54 -24.12 8.64 37.13
N ALA A 55 -23.21 8.86 38.07
CA ALA A 55 -21.82 9.22 37.76
C ALA A 55 -21.07 8.08 37.05
N VAL A 56 -21.30 6.82 37.43
CA VAL A 56 -20.73 5.65 36.75
C VAL A 56 -21.36 5.43 35.36
N VAL A 57 -22.67 5.62 35.22
CA VAL A 57 -23.38 5.55 33.94
C VAL A 57 -22.97 6.69 33.01
N LEU A 58 -22.83 7.93 33.52
CA LEU A 58 -22.33 9.07 32.76
C LEU A 58 -20.85 8.91 32.40
N LEU A 59 -20.02 8.40 33.31
CA LEU A 59 -18.62 8.09 32.99
C LEU A 59 -18.53 7.00 31.92
N ASN A 60 -19.38 5.97 31.98
CA ASN A 60 -19.47 4.94 30.94
C ASN A 60 -20.00 5.51 29.61
N LEU A 61 -21.02 6.38 29.64
CA LEU A 61 -21.58 7.08 28.49
C LEU A 61 -20.57 8.06 27.86
N VAL A 62 -19.70 8.67 28.66
CA VAL A 62 -18.58 9.51 28.20
C VAL A 62 -17.47 8.64 27.63
N CYS A 63 -17.00 7.60 28.32
CA CYS A 63 -15.94 6.71 27.82
C CYS A 63 -16.35 5.93 26.56
N SER A 64 -17.64 5.64 26.36
CA SER A 64 -18.18 5.00 25.13
C SER A 64 -18.45 6.00 23.99
N ARG A 65 -18.35 7.31 24.23
CA ARG A 65 -18.63 8.37 23.24
C ARG A 65 -17.43 9.31 22.98
N ALA A 66 -16.47 9.32 23.89
CA ALA A 66 -15.17 9.97 23.82
C ALA A 66 -14.10 8.90 24.03
N PHE A 67 -13.97 8.03 23.03
CA PHE A 67 -12.94 6.98 22.99
C PHE A 67 -11.56 7.62 22.82
N PHE A 68 -10.58 7.19 23.63
CA PHE A 68 -9.21 7.72 23.60
C PHE A 68 -8.22 6.55 23.56
N ARG A 69 -7.66 6.31 22.37
CA ARG A 69 -6.62 5.31 22.09
C ARG A 69 -5.27 6.04 21.99
N ILE A 70 -4.23 5.45 22.57
CA ILE A 70 -2.84 5.81 22.29
C ILE A 70 -2.17 4.55 21.74
N ASP A 71 -1.56 4.68 20.57
CA ASP A 71 -0.68 3.65 20.02
C ASP A 71 0.75 3.80 20.58
N LEU A 72 1.34 2.68 20.99
CA LEU A 72 2.66 2.60 21.63
C LEU A 72 3.66 1.73 20.84
N THR A 73 3.23 1.20 19.68
CA THR A 73 4.09 0.47 18.74
C THR A 73 5.12 1.41 18.10
N SER A 74 6.22 0.85 17.57
CA SER A 74 7.23 1.66 16.86
C SER A 74 6.72 2.24 15.55
N ALA A 75 5.96 1.46 14.78
CA ALA A 75 5.46 1.83 13.45
C ALA A 75 4.11 2.57 13.47
N ARG A 76 3.50 2.73 14.66
CA ARG A 76 2.09 3.16 14.83
C ARG A 76 1.10 2.26 14.09
N SER A 77 1.30 0.95 14.19
CA SER A 77 0.58 -0.13 13.48
C SER A 77 -0.95 -0.10 13.65
N TYR A 78 -1.45 0.55 14.71
CA TYR A 78 -2.87 0.63 15.09
C TYR A 78 -3.43 2.06 15.01
N SER A 79 -2.71 2.99 14.39
CA SER A 79 -3.15 4.35 14.08
C SER A 79 -3.30 4.52 12.57
N LEU A 80 -4.06 5.50 12.07
CA LEU A 80 -3.96 5.89 10.65
C LEU A 80 -2.66 6.67 10.35
N SER A 81 -2.19 6.55 9.11
CA SER A 81 -1.20 7.44 8.50
C SER A 81 -1.74 8.87 8.31
N PRO A 82 -0.86 9.86 8.02
CA PRO A 82 -1.29 11.21 7.65
C PRO A 82 -2.16 11.23 6.39
N ALA A 83 -1.77 10.50 5.34
CA ALA A 83 -2.47 10.47 4.06
C ALA A 83 -3.86 9.83 4.17
N SER A 84 -3.92 8.64 4.77
CA SER A 84 -5.17 7.91 5.06
C SER A 84 -6.15 8.75 5.87
N ARG A 85 -5.64 9.51 6.86
CA ARG A 85 -6.41 10.44 7.67
C ARG A 85 -6.88 11.67 6.88
N GLU A 86 -6.07 12.23 5.98
CA GLU A 86 -6.47 13.43 5.24
C GLU A 86 -7.54 13.11 4.19
N LEU A 87 -7.33 12.03 3.43
CA LEU A 87 -8.27 11.52 2.41
C LEU A 87 -9.70 11.40 2.96
N VAL A 88 -9.88 10.80 4.14
CA VAL A 88 -11.23 10.61 4.71
C VAL A 88 -11.82 11.86 5.39
N LYS A 89 -11.04 12.93 5.59
CA LYS A 89 -11.56 14.26 5.99
C LYS A 89 -12.04 15.06 4.80
N THR A 90 -11.38 14.93 3.64
CA THR A 90 -11.65 15.71 2.42
C THR A 90 -12.65 15.02 1.49
N LEU A 91 -13.50 14.13 2.01
CA LEU A 91 -14.58 13.49 1.24
C LEU A 91 -15.73 14.47 1.00
N ASP A 92 -15.89 14.91 -0.25
CA ASP A 92 -17.00 15.77 -0.68
C ASP A 92 -18.31 14.98 -0.89
N ALA A 93 -18.22 13.71 -1.29
CA ALA A 93 -19.35 12.79 -1.47
C ALA A 93 -19.29 11.59 -0.50
N PRO A 94 -20.41 10.89 -0.25
CA PRO A 94 -20.43 9.68 0.57
C PRO A 94 -19.48 8.59 0.06
N LEU A 95 -18.66 8.02 0.95
CA LEU A 95 -17.82 6.85 0.71
C LEU A 95 -18.26 5.73 1.67
N SER A 96 -18.71 4.60 1.14
CA SER A 96 -19.11 3.45 1.94
C SER A 96 -18.22 2.22 1.69
N VAL A 97 -17.85 1.53 2.75
CA VAL A 97 -17.00 0.33 2.73
C VAL A 97 -17.80 -0.88 3.23
N LYS A 98 -18.05 -1.87 2.37
CA LYS A 98 -18.71 -3.13 2.74
C LYS A 98 -17.69 -4.24 2.91
N ALA A 99 -17.57 -4.82 4.09
CA ALA A 99 -16.65 -5.92 4.40
C ALA A 99 -17.36 -7.27 4.41
N PHE A 100 -16.81 -8.26 3.71
CA PHE A 100 -17.36 -9.61 3.57
C PHE A 100 -16.34 -10.63 4.06
N PHE A 101 -16.64 -11.26 5.19
CA PHE A 101 -15.73 -12.20 5.87
C PHE A 101 -16.49 -13.44 6.36
N SER A 102 -15.92 -14.63 6.17
CA SER A 102 -16.39 -15.88 6.79
C SER A 102 -15.93 -15.97 8.25
N GLU A 103 -16.76 -16.52 9.14
CA GLU A 103 -16.37 -16.68 10.53
C GLU A 103 -15.39 -17.85 10.73
N ASN A 104 -14.75 -17.90 11.91
CA ASN A 104 -13.99 -19.05 12.39
C ASN A 104 -12.91 -19.53 11.39
N LEU A 105 -12.08 -18.60 10.92
CA LEU A 105 -10.97 -18.89 10.02
C LEU A 105 -9.81 -19.57 10.78
N PRO A 106 -9.09 -20.55 10.19
CA PRO A 106 -7.87 -21.11 10.76
C PRO A 106 -6.72 -20.09 10.75
N ALA A 107 -5.67 -20.36 11.53
CA ALA A 107 -4.42 -19.60 11.45
C ALA A 107 -3.75 -19.78 10.06
N PRO A 108 -3.12 -18.74 9.48
CA PRO A 108 -2.86 -17.42 10.07
C PRO A 108 -4.02 -16.42 9.96
N TYR A 109 -5.09 -16.74 9.22
CA TYR A 109 -6.16 -15.80 8.87
C TYR A 109 -7.08 -15.40 10.03
N ASN A 110 -7.02 -16.12 11.15
CA ASN A 110 -7.89 -15.99 12.32
C ASN A 110 -7.86 -14.62 13.04
N SER A 111 -7.00 -13.68 12.63
CA SER A 111 -6.89 -12.32 13.15
C SER A 111 -7.29 -11.23 12.14
N VAL A 112 -7.47 -11.57 10.86
CA VAL A 112 -7.54 -10.58 9.77
C VAL A 112 -8.83 -9.76 9.83
N GLU A 113 -9.99 -10.39 10.07
CA GLU A 113 -11.27 -9.67 10.17
C GLU A 113 -11.24 -8.64 11.31
N GLN A 114 -10.70 -9.01 12.49
CA GLN A 114 -10.57 -8.08 13.63
C GLN A 114 -9.65 -6.91 13.30
N TYR A 115 -8.53 -7.14 12.60
CA TYR A 115 -7.64 -6.06 12.17
C TYR A 115 -8.33 -5.11 11.17
N VAL A 116 -9.04 -5.64 10.17
CA VAL A 116 -9.81 -4.81 9.21
C VAL A 116 -10.92 -4.03 9.94
N ARG A 117 -11.58 -4.65 10.92
CA ARG A 117 -12.62 -4.03 11.75
C ARG A 117 -12.08 -2.90 12.64
N ASP A 118 -10.92 -3.10 13.26
CA ASP A 118 -10.19 -2.07 14.00
C ASP A 118 -9.78 -0.91 13.09
N LEU A 119 -9.19 -1.19 11.92
CA LEU A 119 -8.70 -0.16 11.01
C LEU A 119 -9.85 0.67 10.41
N LEU A 120 -10.96 0.04 10.02
CA LEU A 120 -12.15 0.75 9.54
C LEU A 120 -12.82 1.60 10.64
N ALA A 121 -12.71 1.21 11.90
CA ALA A 121 -13.14 2.03 13.03
C ALA A 121 -12.23 3.28 13.21
N GLU A 122 -10.91 3.14 13.06
CA GLU A 122 -9.97 4.28 13.06
C GLU A 122 -10.24 5.22 11.87
N TYR A 123 -10.49 4.69 10.66
CA TYR A 123 -10.97 5.48 9.52
C TYR A 123 -12.23 6.26 9.85
N LYS A 124 -13.26 5.61 10.39
CA LYS A 124 -14.51 6.28 10.76
C LYS A 124 -14.35 7.31 11.89
N GLY A 125 -13.36 7.13 12.78
CA GLY A 125 -13.00 8.09 13.81
C GLY A 125 -12.20 9.29 13.31
N ALA A 126 -11.45 9.15 12.22
CA ALA A 126 -10.69 10.24 11.59
C ALA A 126 -11.49 11.01 10.51
N ALA A 127 -12.50 10.37 9.93
CA ALA A 127 -13.25 10.87 8.79
C ALA A 127 -14.22 12.01 9.10
N ASN A 128 -14.66 12.69 8.05
CA ASN A 128 -15.83 13.56 8.10
C ASN A 128 -17.16 12.73 8.11
N ARG A 129 -18.32 13.40 7.99
CA ARG A 129 -19.64 12.74 8.00
C ARG A 129 -19.88 11.73 6.86
N HIS A 130 -19.13 11.80 5.77
CA HIS A 130 -19.38 11.09 4.51
C HIS A 130 -18.82 9.67 4.46
N PHE A 131 -17.85 9.30 5.32
CA PHE A 131 -17.35 7.92 5.39
C PHE A 131 -18.31 7.01 6.17
N SER A 132 -18.59 5.81 5.69
CA SER A 132 -19.31 4.74 6.40
C SER A 132 -18.68 3.38 6.15
N TYR A 133 -18.89 2.43 7.05
CA TYR A 133 -18.53 1.03 6.83
C TYR A 133 -19.53 0.07 7.47
N GLU A 134 -19.62 -1.14 6.93
CA GLU A 134 -20.54 -2.19 7.36
C GLU A 134 -19.90 -3.57 7.16
N PHE A 135 -20.23 -4.54 8.02
CA PHE A 135 -19.70 -5.91 7.98
C PHE A 135 -20.82 -6.91 7.71
N TYR A 136 -20.58 -7.78 6.73
CA TYR A 136 -21.46 -8.82 6.23
C TYR A 136 -20.82 -10.18 6.53
N ASP A 137 -21.40 -10.91 7.48
CA ASP A 137 -21.11 -12.32 7.74
C ASP A 137 -21.66 -13.16 6.57
N VAL A 138 -20.76 -13.76 5.78
CA VAL A 138 -21.09 -14.54 4.58
C VAL A 138 -21.49 -15.98 4.85
N ASP A 139 -21.39 -16.46 6.10
CA ASP A 139 -21.86 -17.80 6.45
C ASP A 139 -23.42 -17.83 6.47
N LYS A 140 -24.05 -16.66 6.33
CA LYS A 140 -25.44 -16.46 5.87
C LYS A 140 -25.53 -16.45 4.32
N PRO A 141 -26.35 -17.31 3.68
CA PRO A 141 -26.44 -17.40 2.21
C PRO A 141 -26.71 -16.07 1.49
N GLU A 142 -27.61 -15.23 2.01
CA GLU A 142 -27.96 -13.92 1.44
C GLU A 142 -26.72 -13.00 1.29
N ASN A 143 -25.77 -13.09 2.23
CA ASN A 143 -24.54 -12.30 2.21
C ASN A 143 -23.47 -12.91 1.30
N ALA A 144 -23.45 -14.24 1.11
CA ALA A 144 -22.60 -14.90 0.13
C ALA A 144 -23.05 -14.60 -1.31
N GLU A 145 -24.36 -14.59 -1.58
CA GLU A 145 -24.92 -14.15 -2.86
C GLU A 145 -24.60 -12.67 -3.13
N LEU A 146 -24.69 -11.81 -2.10
CA LEU A 146 -24.31 -10.40 -2.21
C LEU A 146 -22.79 -10.21 -2.45
N ALA A 147 -21.93 -11.00 -1.79
CA ALA A 147 -20.48 -10.98 -2.01
C ALA A 147 -20.12 -11.37 -3.46
N ALA A 148 -20.73 -12.45 -3.96
CA ALA A 148 -20.56 -12.89 -5.36
C ALA A 148 -21.10 -11.83 -6.36
N GLY A 149 -22.20 -11.15 -6.03
CA GLY A 149 -22.73 -10.02 -6.81
C GLY A 149 -21.80 -8.80 -6.88
N TYR A 150 -20.85 -8.67 -5.95
CA TYR A 150 -19.76 -7.67 -5.99
C TYR A 150 -18.43 -8.25 -6.53
N ASN A 151 -18.46 -9.44 -7.12
CA ASN A 151 -17.30 -10.20 -7.64
C ASN A 151 -16.23 -10.51 -6.57
N ILE A 152 -16.60 -10.57 -5.28
CA ILE A 152 -15.76 -11.15 -4.23
C ILE A 152 -15.90 -12.67 -4.33
N ARG A 153 -14.78 -13.37 -4.50
CA ARG A 153 -14.74 -14.82 -4.74
C ARG A 153 -14.24 -15.54 -3.48
N PRO A 154 -14.80 -16.71 -3.13
CA PRO A 154 -14.29 -17.46 -2.00
C PRO A 154 -12.93 -18.06 -2.34
N ILE A 155 -11.93 -17.83 -1.49
CA ILE A 155 -10.62 -18.46 -1.61
C ILE A 155 -10.60 -19.80 -0.86
N GLN A 156 -9.80 -20.74 -1.35
CA GLN A 156 -9.59 -22.02 -0.69
C GLN A 156 -8.41 -21.93 0.28
N ILE A 157 -8.67 -22.14 1.57
CA ILE A 157 -7.66 -22.14 2.64
C ILE A 157 -7.53 -23.54 3.25
N GLN A 158 -6.32 -23.91 3.62
CA GLN A 158 -6.06 -25.20 4.26
C GLN A 158 -6.44 -25.13 5.75
N GLU A 159 -7.23 -26.10 6.22
CA GLU A 159 -7.60 -26.26 7.64
C GLU A 159 -7.02 -27.58 8.15
N ILE A 160 -6.00 -27.52 9.01
CA ILE A 160 -5.49 -28.71 9.71
C ILE A 160 -6.31 -28.91 10.98
N LYS A 161 -7.10 -29.98 11.04
CA LYS A 161 -8.05 -30.25 12.13
C LYS A 161 -7.92 -31.71 12.55
N ASN A 162 -7.67 -31.98 13.83
CA ASN A 162 -7.52 -33.34 14.37
C ASN A 162 -6.49 -34.23 13.61
N ASN A 163 -5.39 -33.64 13.13
CA ASN A 163 -4.40 -34.27 12.23
C ASN A 163 -4.89 -34.63 10.80
N GLU A 164 -6.10 -34.22 10.42
CA GLU A 164 -6.61 -34.33 9.05
C GLU A 164 -6.40 -33.00 8.29
N PHE A 165 -6.12 -33.10 6.99
CA PHE A 165 -6.00 -31.94 6.09
C PHE A 165 -7.34 -31.69 5.39
N GLY A 166 -8.06 -30.65 5.83
CA GLY A 166 -9.25 -30.13 5.15
C GLY A 166 -8.93 -28.93 4.26
N VAL A 167 -9.84 -28.64 3.33
CA VAL A 167 -9.89 -27.37 2.60
C VAL A 167 -11.19 -26.67 2.98
N LYS A 168 -11.09 -25.49 3.60
CA LYS A 168 -12.22 -24.61 3.89
C LYS A 168 -12.33 -23.55 2.79
N SER A 169 -13.55 -23.27 2.36
CA SER A 169 -13.87 -22.14 1.48
C SER A 169 -14.14 -20.92 2.35
N ALA A 170 -13.55 -19.76 2.04
CA ALA A 170 -13.69 -18.55 2.86
C ALA A 170 -13.69 -17.28 1.99
N TYR A 171 -14.57 -16.33 2.28
CA TYR A 171 -14.50 -14.98 1.72
C TYR A 171 -13.71 -14.07 2.66
N MET A 172 -12.87 -13.19 2.10
CA MET A 172 -12.13 -12.15 2.81
C MET A 172 -11.95 -10.95 1.86
N GLY A 173 -12.98 -10.11 1.74
CA GLY A 173 -13.00 -9.03 0.75
C GLY A 173 -13.75 -7.78 1.19
N LEU A 174 -13.56 -6.70 0.44
CA LEU A 174 -14.17 -5.38 0.65
C LEU A 174 -14.71 -4.81 -0.65
N VAL A 175 -15.77 -4.01 -0.56
CA VAL A 175 -16.28 -3.17 -1.65
C VAL A 175 -16.27 -1.73 -1.20
N LEU A 176 -15.57 -0.88 -1.95
CA LEU A 176 -15.59 0.57 -1.83
C LEU A 176 -16.65 1.12 -2.78
N VAL A 177 -17.47 2.06 -2.31
CA VAL A 177 -18.50 2.74 -3.12
C VAL A 177 -18.39 4.25 -2.87
N TYR A 178 -18.23 5.04 -3.93
CA TYR A 178 -18.10 6.50 -3.86
C TYR A 178 -18.78 7.15 -5.07
N GLY A 179 -19.84 7.93 -4.82
CA GLY A 179 -20.74 8.36 -5.90
C GLY A 179 -21.32 7.14 -6.63
N ASP A 180 -21.26 7.15 -7.96
CA ASP A 180 -21.64 6.02 -8.83
C ASP A 180 -20.48 5.02 -9.07
N GLY A 181 -19.28 5.31 -8.56
CA GLY A 181 -18.10 4.44 -8.71
C GLY A 181 -18.03 3.35 -7.64
N MET A 182 -17.54 2.17 -8.01
CA MET A 182 -17.19 1.09 -7.09
C MET A 182 -15.79 0.51 -7.34
N GLU A 183 -15.18 -0.06 -6.30
CA GLU A 183 -13.91 -0.78 -6.37
C GLU A 183 -13.90 -1.94 -5.37
N THR A 184 -13.68 -3.17 -5.85
CA THR A 184 -13.60 -4.38 -5.01
C THR A 184 -12.14 -4.69 -4.67
N LEU A 185 -11.87 -5.02 -3.41
CA LEU A 185 -10.59 -5.53 -2.91
C LEU A 185 -10.82 -6.94 -2.37
N ASP A 186 -10.39 -7.95 -3.12
CA ASP A 186 -10.56 -9.36 -2.76
C ASP A 186 -9.25 -10.00 -2.24
N GLY A 187 -9.33 -11.20 -1.68
CA GLY A 187 -8.16 -11.97 -1.24
C GLY A 187 -7.38 -11.35 -0.08
N ILE A 188 -8.07 -10.66 0.85
CA ILE A 188 -7.48 -9.98 2.01
C ILE A 188 -7.00 -11.02 3.03
N SER A 189 -5.81 -11.56 2.78
CA SER A 189 -5.22 -12.68 3.52
C SER A 189 -4.30 -12.27 4.68
N SER A 190 -3.90 -11.00 4.77
CA SER A 190 -2.99 -10.48 5.77
C SER A 190 -3.26 -9.01 6.12
N ALA A 191 -2.71 -8.57 7.26
CA ALA A 191 -2.71 -7.17 7.68
C ALA A 191 -1.66 -6.30 6.96
N GLU A 192 -0.67 -6.93 6.32
CA GLU A 192 0.54 -6.29 5.81
C GLU A 192 0.26 -5.52 4.52
N GLY A 193 0.63 -4.23 4.52
CA GLY A 193 0.33 -3.32 3.41
C GLY A 193 -1.17 -3.03 3.20
N PHE A 194 -2.08 -3.56 4.04
CA PHE A 194 -3.51 -3.42 3.84
C PHE A 194 -4.00 -1.96 3.95
N GLU A 195 -3.47 -1.17 4.88
CA GLU A 195 -3.80 0.26 4.98
C GLU A 195 -3.41 1.02 3.70
N TYR A 196 -2.24 0.71 3.11
CA TYR A 196 -1.82 1.24 1.81
C TYR A 196 -2.78 0.82 0.70
N LYS A 197 -3.06 -0.50 0.56
CA LYS A 197 -3.98 -1.03 -0.46
C LYS A 197 -5.36 -0.33 -0.38
N LEU A 198 -5.91 -0.20 0.83
CA LEU A 198 -7.19 0.47 1.08
C LEU A 198 -7.13 2.00 0.83
N THR A 199 -6.07 2.69 1.24
CA THR A 199 -5.90 4.14 1.01
C THR A 199 -5.80 4.45 -0.48
N THR A 200 -4.92 3.73 -1.20
CA THR A 200 -4.68 3.94 -2.62
C THR A 200 -5.90 3.55 -3.45
N ALA A 201 -6.63 2.50 -3.07
CA ALA A 201 -7.91 2.14 -3.69
C ALA A 201 -8.98 3.22 -3.52
N MET A 202 -9.17 3.76 -2.30
CA MET A 202 -10.09 4.89 -2.09
C MET A 202 -9.63 6.13 -2.87
N SER A 203 -8.33 6.45 -2.86
CA SER A 203 -7.77 7.61 -3.56
C SER A 203 -7.97 7.52 -5.07
N ARG A 204 -7.72 6.33 -5.64
CA ARG A 204 -7.97 6.02 -7.06
C ARG A 204 -9.45 6.14 -7.37
N LEU A 205 -10.34 5.54 -6.58
CA LEU A 205 -11.78 5.61 -6.79
C LEU A 205 -12.31 7.05 -6.76
N ILE A 206 -11.92 7.84 -5.75
CA ILE A 206 -12.28 9.26 -5.63
C ILE A 206 -11.75 10.06 -6.82
N SER A 207 -10.46 9.86 -7.18
CA SER A 207 -9.83 10.56 -8.30
C SER A 207 -10.49 10.21 -9.63
N SER A 208 -10.73 8.93 -9.92
CA SER A 208 -11.43 8.49 -11.14
C SER A 208 -12.84 9.06 -11.22
N VAL A 209 -13.62 9.05 -10.13
CA VAL A 209 -14.99 9.62 -10.12
C VAL A 209 -14.97 11.15 -10.30
N ASN A 210 -14.07 11.85 -9.61
CA ASN A 210 -13.90 13.30 -9.78
C ASN A 210 -13.42 13.67 -11.19
N THR A 211 -12.53 12.85 -11.78
CA THR A 211 -12.02 13.02 -13.15
C THR A 211 -13.13 12.76 -14.17
N LEU A 212 -13.89 11.66 -14.03
CA LEU A 212 -15.05 11.35 -14.88
C LEU A 212 -16.09 12.49 -14.86
N ALA A 213 -16.38 13.04 -13.69
CA ALA A 213 -17.24 14.23 -13.56
C ALA A 213 -16.63 15.44 -14.30
N GLY A 214 -15.33 15.70 -14.15
CA GLY A 214 -14.60 16.79 -14.79
C GLY A 214 -14.22 16.61 -16.26
N LEU A 215 -14.33 15.40 -16.84
CA LEU A 215 -13.85 15.10 -18.21
C LEU A 215 -14.45 16.06 -19.24
N SER A 216 -13.58 16.75 -19.98
CA SER A 216 -13.91 17.76 -21.00
C SER A 216 -13.80 17.25 -22.44
N GLY A 217 -13.73 15.93 -22.63
CA GLY A 217 -13.64 15.28 -23.95
C GLY A 217 -13.90 13.78 -23.85
N ASP A 218 -14.17 13.15 -25.00
CA ASP A 218 -14.63 11.77 -25.08
C ASP A 218 -13.47 10.75 -25.07
N VAL A 219 -13.71 9.61 -24.41
CA VAL A 219 -12.86 8.41 -24.53
C VAL A 219 -13.30 7.62 -25.77
N LYS A 220 -12.36 6.98 -26.45
CA LYS A 220 -12.60 6.31 -27.74
C LYS A 220 -12.20 4.84 -27.71
N LEU A 221 -13.15 3.95 -27.96
CA LEU A 221 -12.93 2.51 -28.14
C LEU A 221 -12.89 2.18 -29.64
N THR A 222 -11.73 1.74 -30.14
CA THR A 222 -11.55 1.29 -31.52
C THR A 222 -11.36 -0.22 -31.58
N LEU A 223 -12.23 -0.91 -32.30
CA LEU A 223 -12.06 -2.33 -32.66
C LEU A 223 -11.37 -2.45 -34.02
N TYR A 224 -10.19 -3.06 -34.06
CA TYR A 224 -9.45 -3.39 -35.28
C TYR A 224 -9.64 -4.87 -35.62
N VAL A 225 -10.30 -5.17 -36.74
CA VAL A 225 -10.48 -6.56 -37.25
C VAL A 225 -10.35 -6.56 -38.76
N SER A 226 -9.23 -7.10 -39.26
CA SER A 226 -9.01 -7.31 -40.70
C SER A 226 -9.98 -8.36 -41.25
N SER A 227 -10.98 -7.97 -42.03
CA SER A 227 -12.08 -8.88 -42.47
C SER A 227 -11.59 -10.05 -43.34
N ARG A 228 -10.40 -9.94 -43.95
CA ARG A 228 -9.76 -11.03 -44.71
C ARG A 228 -9.42 -12.27 -43.86
N LEU A 229 -9.51 -12.18 -42.54
CA LEU A 229 -9.27 -13.29 -41.61
C LEU A 229 -10.47 -14.24 -41.44
N ALA A 230 -11.69 -13.82 -41.83
CA ALA A 230 -12.89 -14.65 -41.69
C ALA A 230 -12.82 -16.04 -42.37
N PRO A 231 -12.25 -16.21 -43.58
CA PRO A 231 -12.19 -17.51 -44.26
C PRO A 231 -11.31 -18.57 -43.58
N PHE A 232 -10.53 -18.21 -42.55
CA PHE A 232 -9.61 -19.13 -41.87
C PHE A 232 -10.28 -19.99 -40.79
N GLY A 233 -11.60 -19.88 -40.59
CA GLY A 233 -12.34 -20.72 -39.64
C GLY A 233 -11.94 -20.49 -38.17
N ILE A 234 -11.54 -19.26 -37.84
CA ILE A 234 -11.12 -18.87 -36.50
C ILE A 234 -12.33 -18.95 -35.56
N SER A 235 -12.26 -19.80 -34.54
CA SER A 235 -13.36 -19.97 -33.59
C SER A 235 -13.63 -18.69 -32.82
N GLY A 236 -14.90 -18.28 -32.77
CA GLY A 236 -15.33 -17.04 -32.14
C GLY A 236 -15.15 -15.77 -32.97
N PHE A 237 -14.62 -15.83 -34.20
CA PHE A 237 -14.40 -14.64 -35.04
C PHE A 237 -15.68 -13.82 -35.28
N ASP A 238 -16.79 -14.50 -35.59
CA ASP A 238 -18.09 -13.86 -35.82
C ASP A 238 -18.70 -13.24 -34.54
N ARG A 239 -18.16 -13.56 -33.36
CA ARG A 239 -18.60 -12.98 -32.08
C ARG A 239 -17.86 -11.69 -31.70
N ILE A 240 -16.68 -11.40 -32.28
CA ILE A 240 -15.79 -10.31 -31.81
C ILE A 240 -16.52 -8.98 -31.70
N GLU A 241 -17.19 -8.56 -32.79
CA GLU A 241 -17.86 -7.26 -32.85
C GLU A 241 -19.03 -7.17 -31.86
N GLN A 242 -19.80 -8.25 -31.68
CA GLN A 242 -20.90 -8.28 -30.71
C GLN A 242 -20.38 -8.23 -29.27
N SER A 243 -19.40 -9.06 -28.90
CA SER A 243 -18.86 -9.09 -27.53
C SER A 243 -18.20 -7.76 -27.12
N VAL A 244 -17.59 -7.03 -28.07
CA VAL A 244 -17.05 -5.68 -27.82
C VAL A 244 -18.18 -4.64 -27.69
N LEU A 245 -19.25 -4.76 -28.48
CA LEU A 245 -20.45 -3.91 -28.37
C LEU A 245 -21.20 -4.11 -27.05
N ASP A 246 -21.31 -5.36 -26.57
CA ASP A 246 -21.97 -5.69 -25.31
C ASP A 246 -21.19 -5.12 -24.11
N ALA A 247 -19.86 -5.31 -24.09
CA ALA A 247 -18.97 -4.70 -23.10
C ALA A 247 -19.02 -3.15 -23.13
N TYR A 248 -19.02 -2.56 -24.32
CA TYR A 248 -19.20 -1.11 -24.50
C TYR A 248 -20.54 -0.62 -23.96
N ALA A 249 -21.64 -1.35 -24.19
CA ALA A 249 -22.95 -1.01 -23.66
C ALA A 249 -23.01 -1.09 -22.13
N ALA A 250 -22.37 -2.09 -21.52
CA ALA A 250 -22.24 -2.23 -20.08
C ALA A 250 -21.50 -1.03 -19.45
N VAL A 251 -20.35 -0.64 -20.01
CA VAL A 251 -19.55 0.49 -19.51
C VAL A 251 -20.22 1.84 -19.80
N LYS A 252 -20.82 2.04 -20.98
CA LYS A 252 -21.52 3.28 -21.33
C LYS A 252 -22.66 3.62 -20.36
N LYS A 253 -23.32 2.61 -19.80
CA LYS A 253 -24.34 2.76 -18.76
C LYS A 253 -23.78 3.34 -17.44
N GLN A 254 -22.48 3.19 -17.18
CA GLN A 254 -21.78 3.67 -15.99
C GLN A 254 -21.02 4.98 -16.24
N SER A 255 -20.49 5.20 -17.45
CA SER A 255 -19.58 6.32 -17.77
C SER A 255 -20.24 7.60 -18.31
N SER A 256 -21.57 7.70 -18.28
CA SER A 256 -22.35 8.91 -18.61
C SER A 256 -22.04 9.51 -19.99
N ASP A 257 -22.31 8.73 -21.05
CA ASP A 257 -22.21 9.11 -22.47
C ASP A 257 -20.83 9.51 -23.04
N LYS A 258 -19.81 9.82 -22.22
CA LYS A 258 -18.45 10.25 -22.63
C LYS A 258 -17.57 9.14 -23.25
N LEU A 259 -18.15 8.01 -23.66
CA LEU A 259 -17.46 6.89 -24.30
C LEU A 259 -18.03 6.67 -25.71
N THR A 260 -17.15 6.66 -26.70
CA THR A 260 -17.47 6.44 -28.12
C THR A 260 -16.92 5.11 -28.61
N TYR A 261 -17.57 4.50 -29.60
CA TYR A 261 -17.14 3.24 -30.24
C TYR A 261 -17.01 3.42 -31.75
N GLN A 262 -15.96 2.84 -32.34
CA GLN A 262 -15.82 2.65 -33.78
C GLN A 262 -15.19 1.28 -34.11
N ARG A 263 -15.49 0.75 -35.30
CA ARG A 263 -14.78 -0.39 -35.89
C ARG A 263 -13.95 0.07 -37.09
N VAL A 264 -12.76 -0.52 -37.25
CA VAL A 264 -11.82 -0.32 -38.35
C VAL A 264 -11.42 -1.67 -38.94
N ASP A 265 -11.36 -1.74 -40.27
CA ASP A 265 -10.86 -2.89 -41.04
C ASP A 265 -9.57 -2.46 -41.77
N PRO A 266 -8.39 -2.62 -41.14
CA PRO A 266 -7.16 -2.03 -41.65
C PRO A 266 -6.60 -2.82 -42.84
N SER A 267 -6.05 -2.08 -43.80
CA SER A 267 -5.23 -2.64 -44.89
C SER A 267 -3.94 -3.29 -44.36
N PRO A 268 -3.22 -4.10 -45.16
CA PRO A 268 -2.01 -4.80 -44.68
C PRO A 268 -0.91 -3.87 -44.17
N ASP A 269 -0.71 -2.72 -44.80
CA ASP A 269 0.33 -1.74 -44.41
C ASP A 269 -0.10 -0.97 -43.13
N GLU A 270 -1.41 -0.69 -43.00
CA GLU A 270 -1.98 -0.16 -41.75
C GLU A 270 -1.88 -1.20 -40.62
N ALA A 271 -2.11 -2.48 -40.89
CA ALA A 271 -2.03 -3.54 -39.89
C ALA A 271 -0.64 -3.64 -39.24
N ASP A 272 0.44 -3.52 -40.03
CA ASP A 272 1.81 -3.48 -39.52
C ASP A 272 2.09 -2.21 -38.69
N SER A 273 1.64 -1.04 -39.14
CA SER A 273 1.83 0.22 -38.39
C SER A 273 0.97 0.30 -37.11
N LEU A 274 -0.22 -0.30 -37.10
CA LEU A 274 -1.07 -0.45 -35.91
C LEU A 274 -0.47 -1.45 -34.91
N ALA A 275 0.12 -2.54 -35.40
CA ALA A 275 0.86 -3.48 -34.56
C ALA A 275 2.09 -2.81 -33.92
N ALA A 276 2.87 -2.04 -34.69
CA ALA A 276 4.00 -1.29 -34.17
C ALA A 276 3.59 -0.17 -33.18
N ARG A 277 2.50 0.56 -33.45
CA ARG A 277 2.04 1.68 -32.61
C ARG A 277 1.37 1.23 -31.31
N TYR A 278 0.50 0.22 -31.37
CA TYR A 278 -0.35 -0.18 -30.25
C TYR A 278 0.01 -1.53 -29.63
N GLY A 279 0.88 -2.33 -30.26
CA GLY A 279 1.28 -3.67 -29.81
C GLY A 279 0.32 -4.80 -30.20
N LEU A 280 -0.49 -4.63 -31.25
CA LEU A 280 -1.51 -5.61 -31.66
C LEU A 280 -0.91 -6.88 -32.28
N GLN A 281 -1.57 -8.02 -32.08
CA GLN A 281 -1.14 -9.30 -32.64
C GLN A 281 -1.37 -9.36 -34.17
N THR A 282 -0.29 -9.36 -34.95
CA THR A 282 -0.34 -9.59 -36.40
C THR A 282 -0.53 -11.07 -36.73
N LEU A 283 -1.47 -11.38 -37.63
CA LEU A 283 -1.51 -12.64 -38.37
C LEU A 283 -0.98 -12.42 -39.78
N SER A 284 -0.09 -13.31 -40.23
CA SER A 284 0.33 -13.39 -41.63
C SER A 284 -0.16 -14.68 -42.27
N TRP A 285 -0.71 -14.59 -43.48
CA TRP A 285 -1.10 -15.75 -44.30
C TRP A 285 -0.56 -15.62 -45.72
N LYS A 286 -0.51 -16.75 -46.43
CA LYS A 286 -0.05 -16.80 -47.82
C LYS A 286 -1.18 -17.26 -48.73
N GLU A 287 -1.51 -16.45 -49.72
CA GLU A 287 -2.53 -16.78 -50.72
C GLU A 287 -1.99 -17.72 -51.81
N ARG A 288 -2.90 -18.26 -52.64
CA ARG A 288 -2.58 -19.33 -53.61
C ARG A 288 -1.70 -18.87 -54.78
N ASP A 289 -1.62 -17.56 -54.99
CA ASP A 289 -0.71 -16.89 -55.92
C ASP A 289 0.74 -16.79 -55.38
N GLY A 290 0.91 -16.95 -54.06
CA GLY A 290 2.17 -16.78 -53.36
C GLY A 290 2.32 -15.45 -52.62
N THR A 291 1.34 -14.55 -52.67
CA THR A 291 1.36 -13.27 -51.94
C THR A 291 1.21 -13.51 -50.44
N VAL A 292 2.05 -12.85 -49.63
CA VAL A 292 1.93 -12.86 -48.17
C VAL A 292 1.14 -11.62 -47.76
N HIS A 293 -0.01 -11.83 -47.13
CA HIS A 293 -0.83 -10.78 -46.55
C HIS A 293 -0.67 -10.77 -45.03
N ARG A 294 -0.96 -9.61 -44.43
CA ARG A 294 -1.04 -9.42 -42.99
C ARG A 294 -2.37 -8.78 -42.59
N GLY A 295 -2.73 -8.95 -41.33
CA GLY A 295 -3.92 -8.37 -40.71
C GLY A 295 -3.83 -8.48 -39.18
N VAL A 296 -4.70 -7.76 -38.49
CA VAL A 296 -4.74 -7.71 -37.01
C VAL A 296 -6.14 -8.04 -36.47
N ILE A 297 -6.18 -8.53 -35.24
CA ILE A 297 -7.37 -8.57 -34.38
C ILE A 297 -6.97 -7.94 -33.05
N GLY A 298 -7.75 -6.96 -32.57
CA GLY A 298 -7.59 -6.38 -31.24
C GLY A 298 -8.46 -5.15 -31.04
N ALA A 299 -8.73 -4.77 -29.80
CA ALA A 299 -9.44 -3.55 -29.46
C ALA A 299 -8.55 -2.64 -28.59
N VAL A 300 -8.60 -1.34 -28.87
CA VAL A 300 -7.79 -0.31 -28.20
C VAL A 300 -8.71 0.77 -27.67
N LEU A 301 -8.44 1.20 -26.44
CA LEU A 301 -9.10 2.32 -25.79
C LEU A 301 -8.13 3.51 -25.73
N GLU A 302 -8.56 4.68 -26.21
CA GLU A 302 -7.75 5.88 -26.41
C GLU A 302 -8.33 7.09 -25.66
N TYR A 303 -7.48 7.90 -25.03
CA TYR A 303 -7.84 9.18 -24.42
C TYR A 303 -6.63 10.14 -24.44
N GLY A 304 -6.76 11.25 -25.17
CA GLY A 304 -5.61 12.11 -25.51
C GLY A 304 -4.56 11.30 -26.28
N ASP A 305 -3.29 11.44 -25.89
CA ASP A 305 -2.19 10.65 -26.44
C ASP A 305 -2.02 9.26 -25.78
N SER A 306 -2.79 8.97 -24.71
CA SER A 306 -2.72 7.70 -23.97
C SER A 306 -3.63 6.64 -24.58
N PHE A 307 -3.19 5.37 -24.52
CA PHE A 307 -4.01 4.23 -24.89
C PHE A 307 -3.79 3.00 -23.98
N ARG A 308 -4.70 2.03 -24.08
CA ARG A 308 -4.60 0.67 -23.53
C ARG A 308 -5.22 -0.34 -24.49
N GLN A 309 -4.65 -1.53 -24.62
CA GLN A 309 -5.31 -2.65 -25.30
C GLN A 309 -6.35 -3.30 -24.38
N LEU A 310 -7.39 -3.91 -24.98
CA LEU A 310 -8.21 -4.94 -24.33
C LEU A 310 -7.58 -6.32 -24.59
N PRO A 311 -7.77 -7.32 -23.71
CA PRO A 311 -7.14 -8.65 -23.80
C PRO A 311 -7.76 -9.54 -24.88
N LEU A 312 -7.67 -9.14 -26.14
CA LEU A 312 -8.12 -9.92 -27.31
C LEU A 312 -6.91 -10.47 -28.07
N TYR A 313 -6.77 -11.80 -28.05
CA TYR A 313 -5.64 -12.50 -28.67
C TYR A 313 -6.08 -13.84 -29.27
N LEU A 314 -5.35 -14.29 -30.30
CA LEU A 314 -5.56 -15.58 -30.92
C LEU A 314 -4.77 -16.67 -30.20
N SER A 315 -5.50 -17.63 -29.67
CA SER A 315 -4.99 -18.87 -29.08
C SER A 315 -5.04 -20.02 -30.09
N ARG A 316 -4.12 -20.98 -29.98
CA ARG A 316 -4.15 -22.22 -30.77
C ARG A 316 -4.91 -23.31 -30.01
N THR A 317 -5.91 -23.92 -30.65
CA THR A 317 -6.74 -24.95 -30.02
C THR A 317 -6.04 -26.31 -30.01
N LEU A 318 -6.34 -27.13 -28.99
CA LEU A 318 -5.78 -28.49 -28.82
C LEU A 318 -6.05 -29.43 -29.99
N PHE A 319 -7.09 -29.16 -30.80
CA PHE A 319 -7.51 -29.97 -31.94
C PHE A 319 -7.01 -29.45 -33.29
N GLY A 320 -6.15 -28.42 -33.32
CA GLY A 320 -5.53 -27.92 -34.54
C GLY A 320 -6.33 -26.84 -35.26
N GLY A 321 -6.60 -25.73 -34.59
CA GLY A 321 -7.15 -24.50 -35.18
C GLY A 321 -6.77 -23.27 -34.37
N TYR A 322 -7.39 -22.12 -34.67
CA TYR A 322 -7.26 -20.89 -33.88
C TYR A 322 -8.60 -20.49 -33.26
N ALA A 323 -8.56 -19.86 -32.10
CA ALA A 323 -9.72 -19.31 -31.41
C ALA A 323 -9.38 -17.95 -30.81
N VAL A 324 -10.30 -16.99 -30.89
CA VAL A 324 -10.16 -15.70 -30.20
C VAL A 324 -10.45 -15.91 -28.70
N ALA A 325 -9.44 -15.65 -27.87
CA ALA A 325 -9.54 -15.67 -26.42
C ALA A 325 -9.95 -14.29 -25.87
N GLY A 326 -10.35 -14.24 -24.60
CA GLY A 326 -10.77 -13.00 -23.91
C GLY A 326 -12.15 -12.46 -24.27
N LEU A 327 -12.80 -12.98 -25.33
CA LEU A 327 -14.16 -12.54 -25.74
C LEU A 327 -15.19 -12.55 -24.61
N ASP A 328 -15.22 -13.65 -23.87
CA ASP A 328 -16.19 -13.87 -22.78
C ASP A 328 -15.77 -13.14 -21.47
N GLU A 329 -14.63 -12.43 -21.47
CA GLU A 329 -14.11 -11.61 -20.36
C GLU A 329 -14.21 -10.09 -20.63
N LEU A 330 -14.56 -9.68 -21.86
CA LEU A 330 -14.57 -8.28 -22.31
C LEU A 330 -15.39 -7.34 -21.41
N GLU A 331 -16.55 -7.79 -20.93
CA GLU A 331 -17.42 -7.01 -20.03
C GLU A 331 -16.74 -6.68 -18.69
N GLN A 332 -15.81 -7.52 -18.23
CA GLN A 332 -15.05 -7.32 -17.00
C GLN A 332 -13.74 -6.57 -17.25
N SER A 333 -13.09 -6.79 -18.40
CA SER A 333 -11.82 -6.13 -18.71
C SER A 333 -11.98 -4.67 -19.13
N LEU A 334 -12.98 -4.31 -19.97
CA LEU A 334 -13.14 -2.93 -20.45
C LEU A 334 -13.29 -1.87 -19.32
N PRO A 335 -14.07 -2.10 -18.24
CA PRO A 335 -14.11 -1.19 -17.09
C PRO A 335 -12.72 -0.93 -16.47
N GLU A 336 -11.92 -1.98 -16.24
CA GLU A 336 -10.58 -1.85 -15.64
C GLU A 336 -9.58 -1.25 -16.63
N THR A 337 -9.68 -1.55 -17.94
CA THR A 337 -8.92 -0.88 -19.01
C THR A 337 -9.21 0.63 -19.05
N LEU A 338 -10.49 1.03 -18.95
CA LEU A 338 -10.90 2.44 -18.86
C LEU A 338 -10.36 3.13 -17.60
N LYS A 339 -10.43 2.44 -16.46
CA LYS A 339 -9.91 2.93 -15.18
C LYS A 339 -8.39 3.08 -15.18
N SER A 340 -7.66 2.17 -15.83
CA SER A 340 -6.21 2.26 -16.05
C SER A 340 -5.83 3.42 -16.99
N LEU A 341 -6.64 3.67 -18.02
CA LEU A 341 -6.43 4.76 -18.98
C LEU A 341 -6.72 6.15 -18.38
N LEU A 342 -7.71 6.25 -17.49
CA LEU A 342 -8.09 7.49 -16.81
C LEU A 342 -7.35 7.74 -15.49
N ALA A 343 -6.49 6.80 -15.05
CA ALA A 343 -5.61 7.02 -13.90
C ALA A 343 -4.51 8.03 -14.29
N GLN A 344 -4.36 9.09 -13.51
CA GLN A 344 -3.31 10.10 -13.71
C GLN A 344 -1.95 9.55 -13.23
N SER A 345 -1.41 8.57 -13.97
CA SER A 345 -0.11 7.96 -13.67
C SER A 345 1.03 8.94 -13.93
N VAL A 346 2.00 9.02 -13.02
CA VAL A 346 3.22 9.83 -13.24
C VAL A 346 4.10 9.12 -14.25
N GLU A 347 4.58 9.85 -15.26
CA GLU A 347 5.45 9.31 -16.30
C GLU A 347 6.90 9.24 -15.81
N ILE A 348 7.56 8.11 -16.06
CA ILE A 348 8.97 7.88 -15.72
C ILE A 348 9.68 7.41 -16.98
N GLY A 349 10.78 8.09 -17.33
CA GLY A 349 11.58 7.73 -18.50
C GLY A 349 12.49 6.57 -18.15
N TYR A 350 12.25 5.43 -18.77
CA TYR A 350 13.08 4.24 -18.64
C TYR A 350 14.08 4.23 -19.78
N VAL A 351 15.35 4.40 -19.46
CA VAL A 351 16.42 4.48 -20.46
C VAL A 351 16.57 3.12 -21.14
N THR A 352 16.64 3.13 -22.46
CA THR A 352 16.80 1.95 -23.31
C THR A 352 17.83 2.19 -24.39
N GLY A 353 18.67 1.20 -24.66
CA GLY A 353 19.61 1.19 -25.77
C GLY A 353 20.93 0.50 -25.44
N HIS A 354 21.25 0.35 -24.15
CA HIS A 354 22.52 -0.17 -23.66
C HIS A 354 22.43 -1.57 -23.07
N GLY A 355 21.31 -2.28 -23.25
CA GLY A 355 21.09 -3.64 -22.76
C GLY A 355 20.41 -3.72 -21.39
N GLU A 356 19.65 -2.68 -21.03
CA GLU A 356 18.78 -2.62 -19.86
C GLU A 356 17.72 -3.75 -19.86
N LEU A 357 17.11 -4.01 -18.70
CA LEU A 357 16.06 -5.02 -18.58
C LEU A 357 14.82 -4.65 -19.43
N ASP A 358 14.27 -5.62 -20.19
CA ASP A 358 13.05 -5.36 -20.97
C ASP A 358 11.84 -5.11 -20.03
N LEU A 359 11.18 -3.97 -20.20
CA LEU A 359 9.96 -3.58 -19.47
C LEU A 359 8.77 -4.52 -19.69
N ASN A 360 8.80 -5.35 -20.74
CA ASN A 360 7.70 -6.21 -21.15
C ASN A 360 7.96 -7.70 -20.84
N ASP A 361 9.22 -8.09 -20.64
CA ASP A 361 9.54 -9.49 -20.31
C ASP A 361 9.25 -9.79 -18.84
N THR A 362 8.26 -10.66 -18.63
CA THR A 362 7.84 -11.17 -17.31
C THR A 362 8.58 -12.42 -16.87
N ARG A 363 9.67 -12.84 -17.55
CA ARG A 363 10.49 -14.01 -17.20
C ARG A 363 11.89 -13.66 -16.71
N SER A 364 12.55 -12.69 -17.33
CA SER A 364 13.93 -12.29 -17.07
C SER A 364 14.13 -10.78 -16.99
N GLY A 365 13.31 -9.99 -17.67
CA GLY A 365 13.28 -8.53 -17.62
C GLY A 365 12.57 -7.95 -16.40
N ALA A 366 12.09 -6.72 -16.53
CA ALA A 366 11.44 -5.95 -15.47
C ALA A 366 9.90 -6.03 -15.52
N GLY A 367 9.30 -6.85 -16.40
CA GLY A 367 7.86 -6.82 -16.68
C GLY A 367 6.93 -7.04 -15.48
N VAL A 368 7.34 -7.86 -14.50
CA VAL A 368 6.57 -8.04 -13.25
C VAL A 368 6.59 -6.76 -12.42
N PHE A 369 7.74 -6.07 -12.33
CA PHE A 369 7.82 -4.77 -11.67
C PHE A 369 7.04 -3.68 -12.42
N THR A 370 7.10 -3.65 -13.76
CA THR A 370 6.26 -2.76 -14.60
C THR A 370 4.78 -2.94 -14.28
N GLY A 371 4.30 -4.18 -14.20
CA GLY A 371 2.93 -4.50 -13.79
C GLY A 371 2.61 -4.01 -12.38
N LEU A 372 3.51 -4.24 -11.42
CA LEU A 372 3.35 -3.85 -10.02
C LEU A 372 3.25 -2.31 -9.82
N VAL A 373 3.98 -1.51 -10.60
CA VAL A 373 3.95 -0.03 -10.51
C VAL A 373 2.90 0.63 -11.40
N SER A 374 2.32 -0.11 -12.37
CA SER A 374 1.38 0.40 -13.39
C SER A 374 0.14 1.13 -12.85
N GLY A 375 -0.26 0.85 -11.60
CA GLY A 375 -1.37 1.50 -10.92
C GLY A 375 -1.09 2.94 -10.44
N SER A 376 0.14 3.44 -10.58
CA SER A 376 0.53 4.80 -10.18
C SER A 376 1.58 5.44 -11.10
N TYR A 377 2.37 4.65 -11.83
CA TYR A 377 3.43 5.10 -12.72
C TYR A 377 3.32 4.46 -14.10
N THR A 378 3.63 5.22 -15.15
CA THR A 378 3.83 4.68 -16.49
C THR A 378 5.31 4.78 -16.85
N LEU A 379 5.98 3.63 -16.96
CA LEU A 379 7.36 3.52 -17.43
C LEU A 379 7.35 3.66 -18.96
N LYS A 380 7.92 4.75 -19.49
CA LYS A 380 8.05 5.00 -20.94
C LYS A 380 9.48 4.70 -21.38
N PRO A 381 9.73 3.81 -22.36
CA PRO A 381 11.02 3.69 -23.01
C PRO A 381 11.52 5.04 -23.53
N LEU A 382 12.82 5.29 -23.42
CA LEU A 382 13.49 6.50 -23.87
C LEU A 382 14.89 6.15 -24.40
N ASP A 383 15.08 6.29 -25.71
CA ASP A 383 16.38 6.07 -26.35
C ASP A 383 17.20 7.35 -26.28
N LEU A 384 18.22 7.39 -25.40
CA LEU A 384 19.05 8.58 -25.23
C LEU A 384 19.98 8.85 -26.43
N THR A 385 20.14 7.94 -27.39
CA THR A 385 20.85 8.23 -28.63
C THR A 385 20.02 9.16 -29.51
N ALA A 386 18.75 8.81 -29.75
CA ALA A 386 17.85 9.52 -30.66
C ALA A 386 17.08 10.67 -29.98
N ASP A 387 16.52 10.44 -28.80
CA ASP A 387 15.55 11.34 -28.17
C ASP A 387 16.18 12.40 -27.26
N ALA A 388 15.45 13.49 -27.04
CA ALA A 388 15.70 14.42 -25.95
C ALA A 388 14.79 14.08 -24.76
N ILE A 389 15.33 14.17 -23.53
CA ILE A 389 14.55 13.90 -22.31
C ILE A 389 13.40 14.92 -22.23
N PRO A 390 12.12 14.49 -22.17
CA PRO A 390 10.97 15.41 -22.22
C PRO A 390 10.94 16.40 -21.06
N ALA A 391 10.65 17.67 -21.35
CA ALA A 391 10.71 18.76 -20.36
C ALA A 391 9.68 18.65 -19.21
N GLY A 392 8.66 17.79 -19.34
CA GLY A 392 7.70 17.47 -18.28
C GLY A 392 8.09 16.27 -17.41
N LEU A 393 9.21 15.59 -17.70
CA LEU A 393 9.61 14.39 -16.99
C LEU A 393 10.31 14.72 -15.67
N SER A 394 9.87 14.10 -14.57
CA SER A 394 10.44 14.31 -13.22
C SER A 394 11.48 13.26 -12.82
N THR A 395 11.41 12.05 -13.38
CA THR A 395 12.19 10.89 -12.95
C THR A 395 12.67 10.05 -14.13
N LEU A 396 13.95 9.68 -14.13
CA LEU A 396 14.55 8.66 -14.99
C LEU A 396 14.84 7.37 -14.22
N MET A 397 14.83 6.24 -14.93
CA MET A 397 15.25 4.94 -14.44
C MET A 397 16.23 4.32 -15.43
N ILE A 398 17.38 3.83 -14.94
CA ILE A 398 18.41 3.17 -15.72
C ILE A 398 18.74 1.85 -15.01
N ALA A 399 18.29 0.73 -15.56
CA ALA A 399 18.29 -0.56 -14.86
C ALA A 399 18.99 -1.67 -15.65
N GLY A 400 20.19 -2.01 -15.20
CA GLY A 400 21.03 -3.07 -15.75
C GLY A 400 21.73 -2.76 -17.08
N PRO A 401 22.10 -1.51 -17.43
CA PRO A 401 22.80 -1.24 -18.69
C PRO A 401 24.11 -2.03 -18.78
N LYS A 402 24.47 -2.49 -19.99
CA LYS A 402 25.59 -3.39 -20.29
C LYS A 402 26.67 -2.76 -21.18
N THR A 403 26.33 -1.72 -21.95
CA THR A 403 27.26 -1.02 -22.85
C THR A 403 27.56 0.41 -22.40
N ALA A 404 28.55 1.04 -23.04
CA ALA A 404 28.98 2.40 -22.76
C ALA A 404 28.05 3.45 -23.38
N PHE A 405 27.58 4.39 -22.55
CA PHE A 405 26.92 5.61 -22.99
C PHE A 405 27.94 6.57 -23.63
N SER A 406 27.54 7.30 -24.68
CA SER A 406 28.34 8.36 -25.27
C SER A 406 28.41 9.61 -24.39
N GLU A 407 29.41 10.47 -24.61
CA GLU A 407 29.52 11.78 -23.93
C GLU A 407 28.24 12.62 -24.07
N ALA A 408 27.54 12.53 -25.21
CA ALA A 408 26.29 13.26 -25.43
C ALA A 408 25.13 12.72 -24.57
N GLU A 409 25.06 11.41 -24.35
CA GLU A 409 24.04 10.78 -23.49
C GLU A 409 24.32 11.01 -22.01
N LEU A 410 25.59 10.85 -21.59
CA LEU A 410 26.03 11.21 -20.24
C LEU A 410 25.75 12.69 -19.95
N TYR A 411 25.91 13.57 -20.93
CA TYR A 411 25.55 14.99 -20.83
C TYR A 411 24.03 15.21 -20.76
N LYS A 412 23.21 14.47 -21.53
CA LYS A 412 21.73 14.49 -21.40
C LYS A 412 21.31 14.14 -19.95
N ILE A 413 21.89 13.09 -19.36
CA ILE A 413 21.61 12.65 -17.98
C ILE A 413 22.07 13.70 -16.96
N ASP A 414 23.30 14.21 -17.08
CA ASP A 414 23.84 15.26 -16.21
C ASP A 414 22.94 16.51 -16.20
N GLN A 415 22.61 17.04 -17.38
CA GLN A 415 21.81 18.26 -17.48
C GLN A 415 20.34 18.07 -17.04
N PHE A 416 19.85 16.84 -17.02
CA PHE A 416 18.57 16.50 -16.38
C PHE A 416 18.66 16.57 -14.85
N ILE A 417 19.73 16.01 -14.25
CA ILE A 417 20.00 16.13 -12.81
C ILE A 417 20.21 17.60 -12.41
N MET A 418 20.92 18.39 -13.24
CA MET A 418 21.11 19.83 -13.00
C MET A 418 19.78 20.62 -13.06
N LYS A 419 18.77 20.14 -13.79
CA LYS A 419 17.42 20.73 -13.80
C LYS A 419 16.58 20.33 -12.57
N GLY A 420 17.10 19.46 -11.70
CA GLY A 420 16.40 18.89 -10.54
C GLY A 420 15.69 17.58 -10.81
N GLY A 421 15.96 16.93 -11.95
CA GLY A 421 15.45 15.60 -12.27
C GLY A 421 15.97 14.53 -11.31
N ASN A 422 15.14 13.53 -11.04
CA ASN A 422 15.46 12.43 -10.15
C ASN A 422 15.90 11.20 -10.95
N VAL A 423 16.88 10.43 -10.48
CA VAL A 423 17.38 9.26 -11.23
C VAL A 423 17.47 8.03 -10.33
N MET A 424 16.96 6.89 -10.81
CA MET A 424 17.16 5.57 -10.23
C MET A 424 18.18 4.81 -11.07
N PHE A 425 19.38 4.61 -10.52
CA PHE A 425 20.43 3.78 -11.10
C PHE A 425 20.43 2.39 -10.45
N LEU A 426 20.21 1.33 -11.22
CA LEU A 426 20.40 -0.05 -10.80
C LEU A 426 21.51 -0.65 -11.65
N LEU A 427 22.70 -0.80 -11.08
CA LEU A 427 23.93 -1.06 -11.83
C LEU A 427 24.50 -2.42 -11.47
N ASP A 428 24.51 -3.34 -12.43
CA ASP A 428 25.16 -4.64 -12.25
C ASP A 428 26.68 -4.49 -12.42
N PRO A 429 27.49 -5.03 -11.49
CA PRO A 429 28.96 -4.90 -11.56
C PRO A 429 29.59 -5.75 -12.67
N PHE A 430 28.95 -6.87 -13.04
CA PHE A 430 29.40 -7.78 -14.11
C PHE A 430 28.24 -8.22 -14.99
N ALA A 431 28.55 -8.54 -16.25
CA ALA A 431 27.68 -9.28 -17.16
C ALA A 431 28.06 -10.77 -17.15
N GLU A 432 27.09 -11.66 -16.99
CA GLU A 432 27.30 -13.10 -17.15
C GLU A 432 27.32 -13.47 -18.63
N VAL A 433 28.44 -14.05 -19.08
CA VAL A 433 28.59 -14.66 -20.39
C VAL A 433 28.42 -16.16 -20.23
N ALA A 434 27.27 -16.67 -20.67
CA ALA A 434 26.93 -18.08 -20.55
C ALA A 434 27.92 -18.97 -21.32
N ALA A 435 28.28 -20.10 -20.70
CA ALA A 435 29.23 -21.06 -21.26
C ALA A 435 28.77 -21.64 -22.61
N GLN A 436 29.69 -21.76 -23.56
CA GLN A 436 29.41 -22.36 -24.88
C GLN A 436 29.31 -23.89 -24.84
N SER A 437 29.73 -24.50 -23.73
CA SER A 437 29.74 -25.95 -23.49
C SER A 437 29.30 -26.24 -22.05
N TYR A 438 28.55 -27.33 -21.86
CA TYR A 438 28.06 -27.78 -20.54
C TYR A 438 29.19 -28.10 -19.54
N TYR A 439 30.43 -28.27 -20.01
CA TYR A 439 31.60 -28.56 -19.18
C TYR A 439 32.42 -27.31 -18.80
N GLU A 440 32.05 -26.13 -19.31
CA GLU A 440 32.69 -24.86 -18.99
C GLU A 440 31.81 -24.05 -18.02
N PRO A 441 32.38 -23.31 -17.06
CA PRO A 441 31.61 -22.38 -16.23
C PRO A 441 31.26 -21.11 -17.03
N SER A 442 30.15 -20.45 -16.68
CA SER A 442 29.90 -19.07 -17.12
C SER A 442 31.05 -18.16 -16.69
N THR A 443 31.38 -17.17 -17.52
CA THR A 443 32.38 -16.14 -17.18
C THR A 443 31.69 -14.82 -16.88
N PHE A 444 32.32 -14.00 -16.04
CA PHE A 444 31.78 -12.71 -15.58
C PHE A 444 32.71 -11.59 -16.03
N VAL A 445 32.18 -10.65 -16.82
CA VAL A 445 32.95 -9.55 -17.41
C VAL A 445 32.52 -8.22 -16.77
N PRO A 446 33.43 -7.35 -16.30
CA PRO A 446 33.08 -6.05 -15.73
C PRO A 446 32.22 -5.21 -16.67
N VAL A 447 31.23 -4.51 -16.11
CA VAL A 447 30.32 -3.66 -16.89
C VAL A 447 30.81 -2.22 -16.91
N GLU A 448 31.33 -1.80 -18.07
CA GLU A 448 31.85 -0.46 -18.33
C GLU A 448 30.81 0.38 -19.09
N THR A 449 30.02 1.16 -18.35
CA THR A 449 28.94 2.01 -18.90
C THR A 449 29.33 3.49 -19.06
N GLY A 450 30.39 3.93 -18.36
CA GLY A 450 30.75 5.35 -18.26
C GLY A 450 29.92 6.14 -17.22
N LEU A 451 28.82 5.58 -16.70
CA LEU A 451 28.00 6.19 -15.64
C LEU A 451 28.80 6.43 -14.35
N ASP A 452 29.86 5.65 -14.12
CA ASP A 452 30.82 5.83 -13.04
C ASP A 452 31.42 7.25 -13.02
N ARG A 453 31.60 7.91 -14.18
CA ARG A 453 32.05 9.32 -14.26
C ARG A 453 31.05 10.26 -13.59
N LEU A 454 29.76 10.08 -13.87
CA LEU A 454 28.68 10.92 -13.33
C LEU A 454 28.56 10.69 -11.82
N LEU A 455 28.46 9.44 -11.39
CA LEU A 455 28.31 9.09 -9.98
C LEU A 455 29.48 9.60 -9.15
N ASN A 456 30.73 9.46 -9.62
CA ASN A 456 31.91 9.93 -8.90
C ASN A 456 31.89 11.46 -8.70
N ALA A 457 31.42 12.23 -9.69
CA ALA A 457 31.23 13.69 -9.56
C ALA A 457 30.15 14.04 -8.52
N TYR A 458 29.12 13.20 -8.39
CA TYR A 458 28.05 13.34 -7.40
C TYR A 458 28.36 12.67 -6.03
N GLY A 459 29.61 12.24 -5.79
CA GLY A 459 30.04 11.69 -4.51
C GLY A 459 29.70 10.21 -4.26
N ILE A 460 29.44 9.44 -5.32
CA ILE A 460 29.05 8.03 -5.25
C ILE A 460 29.98 7.19 -6.12
N ALA A 461 30.46 6.04 -5.63
CA ALA A 461 31.13 5.04 -6.45
C ALA A 461 30.30 3.74 -6.48
N ALA A 462 30.16 3.12 -7.65
CA ALA A 462 29.64 1.77 -7.80
C ALA A 462 30.80 0.85 -8.18
N ASP A 463 31.22 -0.02 -7.26
CA ASP A 463 32.43 -0.82 -7.45
C ASP A 463 32.16 -2.05 -8.33
N LYS A 464 33.13 -2.41 -9.19
CA LYS A 464 33.10 -3.65 -9.97
C LYS A 464 33.49 -4.85 -9.07
N ASN A 465 32.60 -5.21 -8.14
CA ASN A 465 32.71 -6.37 -7.26
C ASN A 465 31.32 -6.99 -7.01
N TYR A 466 31.27 -8.23 -6.51
CA TYR A 466 30.08 -8.79 -5.89
C TYR A 466 30.29 -8.84 -4.37
N VAL A 467 29.31 -8.35 -3.61
CA VAL A 467 29.27 -8.47 -2.15
C VAL A 467 28.69 -9.82 -1.76
N MET A 468 29.50 -10.59 -1.04
CA MET A 468 29.17 -11.88 -0.47
C MET A 468 28.96 -11.72 1.04
N ASP A 469 27.93 -12.32 1.62
CA ASP A 469 27.64 -12.22 3.07
C ASP A 469 27.44 -13.60 3.71
N ALA A 470 27.88 -13.79 4.95
CA ALA A 470 27.48 -14.95 5.77
C ALA A 470 26.00 -14.87 6.18
N GLN A 471 25.45 -13.66 6.35
CA GLN A 471 24.01 -13.40 6.53
C GLN A 471 23.31 -13.37 5.17
N CYS A 472 23.13 -14.54 4.55
CA CYS A 472 22.56 -14.68 3.21
C CYS A 472 21.27 -15.52 3.19
N PHE A 473 20.67 -15.65 2.00
CA PHE A 473 19.58 -16.61 1.78
C PHE A 473 20.05 -18.06 1.91
N GLU A 474 19.24 -18.91 2.54
CA GLU A 474 19.46 -20.36 2.64
C GLU A 474 18.34 -21.12 1.92
N SER A 475 18.71 -21.96 0.97
CA SER A 475 17.80 -22.95 0.38
C SER A 475 17.89 -24.28 1.15
N ILE A 476 16.77 -25.01 1.26
CA ILE A 476 16.77 -26.38 1.81
C ILE A 476 16.45 -27.34 0.67
N GLN A 477 17.42 -28.20 0.32
CA GLN A 477 17.30 -29.18 -0.75
C GLN A 477 17.32 -30.61 -0.20
N GLN A 478 16.43 -31.47 -0.69
CA GLN A 478 16.43 -32.89 -0.32
C GLN A 478 17.76 -33.54 -0.74
N GLY A 479 18.37 -34.30 0.17
CA GLY A 479 19.67 -34.94 -0.04
C GLY A 479 20.89 -34.07 0.30
N TYR A 480 20.86 -32.77 -0.02
CA TYR A 480 22.00 -31.85 0.23
C TYR A 480 21.89 -31.03 1.52
N GLY A 481 20.69 -30.92 2.11
CA GLY A 481 20.47 -30.20 3.37
C GLY A 481 20.30 -28.69 3.16
N LYS A 482 21.00 -27.87 3.96
CA LYS A 482 21.02 -26.41 3.81
C LYS A 482 22.10 -25.99 2.81
N THR A 483 21.73 -25.11 1.88
CA THR A 483 22.64 -24.51 0.91
C THR A 483 22.56 -22.99 1.05
N SER A 484 23.63 -22.38 1.56
CA SER A 484 23.76 -20.93 1.72
C SER A 484 24.18 -20.29 0.39
N LEU A 485 23.47 -19.26 -0.06
CA LEU A 485 23.78 -18.51 -1.27
C LEU A 485 24.47 -17.20 -0.88
N ASN A 486 25.78 -17.22 -0.60
CA ASN A 486 26.48 -16.03 -0.07
C ASN A 486 26.42 -14.81 -1.00
N PHE A 487 26.30 -15.02 -2.32
CA PHE A 487 26.04 -13.98 -3.34
C PHE A 487 24.60 -13.42 -3.32
N ALA A 488 23.79 -13.82 -2.34
CA ALA A 488 22.46 -13.29 -2.07
C ALA A 488 22.32 -12.80 -0.60
N PRO A 489 22.95 -11.66 -0.23
CA PRO A 489 22.88 -11.09 1.13
C PRO A 489 21.44 -10.77 1.59
N LEU A 490 21.08 -11.26 2.78
CA LEU A 490 19.76 -11.11 3.38
C LEU A 490 19.80 -10.00 4.44
N ILE A 491 19.60 -8.77 4.00
CA ILE A 491 19.81 -7.56 4.80
C ILE A 491 18.65 -7.35 5.77
N GLN A 492 18.86 -7.74 7.02
CA GLN A 492 17.90 -7.59 8.12
C GLN A 492 17.78 -6.13 8.60
N LYS A 493 16.82 -5.87 9.50
CA LYS A 493 16.53 -4.58 10.16
C LYS A 493 17.73 -3.83 10.79
N ASN A 494 18.89 -4.48 10.96
CA ASN A 494 20.16 -3.92 11.47
C ASN A 494 21.19 -3.55 10.37
N GLY A 495 20.92 -3.89 9.11
CA GLY A 495 21.60 -3.38 7.91
C GLY A 495 20.75 -2.39 7.12
N LEU A 496 19.42 -2.40 7.31
CA LEU A 496 18.47 -1.45 6.74
C LEU A 496 18.38 -0.14 7.54
N ASN A 497 18.33 1.01 6.85
CA ASN A 497 18.22 2.31 7.49
C ASN A 497 16.80 2.60 8.02
N GLN A 498 16.56 2.24 9.29
CA GLN A 498 15.30 2.43 10.00
C GLN A 498 14.95 3.90 10.35
N LYS A 499 15.62 4.88 9.73
CA LYS A 499 15.28 6.32 9.83
C LYS A 499 14.87 6.92 8.48
N HIS A 500 15.06 6.21 7.38
CA HIS A 500 14.78 6.70 6.04
C HIS A 500 13.56 5.97 5.49
N VAL A 501 12.53 6.71 5.04
CA VAL A 501 11.19 6.16 4.73
C VAL A 501 11.20 5.05 3.67
N VAL A 502 12.22 5.03 2.79
CA VAL A 502 12.41 3.96 1.80
C VAL A 502 12.65 2.59 2.46
N SER A 503 13.43 2.56 3.54
CA SER A 503 13.84 1.36 4.28
C SER A 503 13.18 1.22 5.67
N GLU A 504 12.33 2.17 6.06
CA GLU A 504 11.64 2.18 7.35
C GLU A 504 10.64 1.02 7.47
N ASN A 505 10.58 0.42 8.66
CA ASN A 505 9.71 -0.71 9.04
C ASN A 505 9.90 -2.03 8.27
N LEU A 506 10.69 -2.05 7.17
CA LEU A 506 11.12 -3.29 6.51
C LEU A 506 11.87 -4.20 7.49
N GLY A 507 11.43 -5.46 7.60
CA GLY A 507 12.09 -6.48 8.43
C GLY A 507 13.38 -7.04 7.80
N TYR A 508 13.36 -7.26 6.48
CA TYR A 508 14.50 -7.65 5.67
C TYR A 508 14.35 -7.20 4.21
N VAL A 509 15.46 -7.13 3.47
CA VAL A 509 15.52 -7.04 2.00
C VAL A 509 16.57 -8.03 1.51
N LEU A 510 16.23 -8.84 0.51
CA LEU A 510 17.21 -9.70 -0.16
C LEU A 510 17.85 -8.90 -1.31
N PHE A 511 19.18 -8.94 -1.40
CA PHE A 511 19.94 -8.47 -2.56
C PHE A 511 20.52 -9.70 -3.26
N LEU A 512 20.54 -9.71 -4.59
CA LEU A 512 21.07 -10.83 -5.39
C LEU A 512 22.13 -10.31 -6.37
N GLN A 513 23.31 -10.93 -6.35
CA GLN A 513 24.45 -10.56 -7.20
C GLN A 513 24.73 -9.04 -7.15
N ALA A 514 24.72 -8.46 -5.94
CA ALA A 514 24.85 -7.01 -5.78
C ALA A 514 26.30 -6.59 -5.55
N GLY A 515 26.75 -5.53 -6.22
CA GLY A 515 28.02 -4.85 -5.97
C GLY A 515 27.93 -3.79 -4.87
N SER A 516 29.09 -3.38 -4.34
CA SER A 516 29.14 -2.31 -3.33
C SER A 516 28.95 -0.91 -3.95
N VAL A 517 28.18 -0.08 -3.26
CA VAL A 517 27.95 1.33 -3.60
C VAL A 517 28.45 2.19 -2.45
N ARG A 518 29.56 2.89 -2.65
CA ARG A 518 30.25 3.68 -1.60
C ARG A 518 29.98 5.18 -1.73
N VAL A 519 30.00 5.87 -0.60
CA VAL A 519 30.05 7.34 -0.55
C VAL A 519 31.51 7.78 -0.67
N LEU A 520 31.77 8.80 -1.47
CA LEU A 520 33.06 9.46 -1.61
C LEU A 520 33.07 10.78 -0.84
N GLU A 521 34.25 11.23 -0.41
CA GLU A 521 34.41 12.59 0.12
C GLU A 521 34.37 13.60 -1.04
N THR A 522 33.30 14.42 -1.10
CA THR A 522 33.12 15.43 -2.16
C THR A 522 33.82 16.74 -1.83
N ALA A 523 34.43 17.36 -2.85
CA ALA A 523 35.12 18.64 -2.70
C ALA A 523 34.20 19.81 -2.28
N ASP A 524 32.91 19.73 -2.64
CA ASP A 524 31.92 20.81 -2.47
C ASP A 524 31.27 20.87 -1.07
N GLY A 525 31.74 20.07 -0.10
CA GLY A 525 31.49 20.34 1.33
C GLY A 525 30.03 20.21 1.80
N GLY A 526 29.22 19.36 1.15
CA GLY A 526 27.90 18.97 1.67
C GLY A 526 26.68 19.69 1.07
N ALA A 527 26.74 20.09 -0.21
CA ALA A 527 25.58 20.61 -0.95
C ALA A 527 24.43 19.57 -1.15
N HIS A 528 24.73 18.29 -0.97
CA HIS A 528 23.80 17.17 -0.93
C HIS A 528 24.08 16.27 0.29
N THR A 529 23.07 15.55 0.75
CA THR A 529 23.16 14.54 1.82
C THR A 529 23.01 13.13 1.25
N VAL A 530 23.90 12.22 1.61
CA VAL A 530 23.83 10.81 1.19
C VAL A 530 23.37 9.92 2.34
N SER A 531 22.25 9.23 2.15
CA SER A 531 21.70 8.23 3.06
C SER A 531 21.94 6.83 2.51
N ILE A 532 22.80 6.05 3.18
CA ILE A 532 22.85 4.59 2.97
C ILE A 532 21.49 4.01 3.38
N LEU A 533 20.91 3.15 2.54
CA LEU A 533 19.59 2.55 2.74
C LEU A 533 19.68 1.09 3.16
N ALA A 534 20.61 0.34 2.58
CA ALA A 534 20.90 -1.04 2.90
C ALA A 534 22.41 -1.30 2.95
N GLN A 535 22.86 -2.02 3.96
CA GLN A 535 24.26 -2.36 4.21
C GLN A 535 24.39 -3.81 4.68
N SER A 536 25.42 -4.51 4.21
CA SER A 536 25.74 -5.89 4.57
C SER A 536 26.12 -6.06 6.04
N SER A 537 26.24 -7.31 6.47
CA SER A 537 26.70 -7.67 7.81
C SER A 537 28.21 -7.44 7.99
N PRO A 538 28.73 -7.43 9.23
CA PRO A 538 30.18 -7.43 9.49
C PRO A 538 30.92 -8.68 8.97
N GLU A 539 30.20 -9.73 8.58
CA GLU A 539 30.70 -11.02 8.11
C GLU A 539 30.56 -11.12 6.57
N SER A 540 30.79 -10.00 5.88
CA SER A 540 30.72 -9.88 4.43
C SER A 540 32.08 -9.58 3.80
N TRP A 541 32.24 -9.93 2.52
CA TRP A 541 33.47 -9.76 1.74
C TRP A 541 33.16 -9.51 0.26
N THR A 542 34.02 -8.76 -0.42
CA THR A 542 33.89 -8.46 -1.86
C THR A 542 34.66 -9.45 -2.74
N VAL A 543 34.12 -9.81 -3.90
CA VAL A 543 34.80 -10.62 -4.93
C VAL A 543 34.77 -9.89 -6.27
N SER A 544 35.94 -9.57 -6.82
CA SER A 544 36.08 -8.96 -8.17
C SER A 544 36.66 -9.91 -9.22
N ASP A 545 37.54 -10.83 -8.81
CA ASP A 545 38.25 -11.75 -9.70
C ASP A 545 37.83 -13.21 -9.50
N ASN A 546 37.99 -14.04 -10.54
CA ASN A 546 37.73 -15.49 -10.50
C ASN A 546 36.33 -15.85 -9.95
N ILE A 547 35.32 -15.08 -10.36
CA ILE A 547 33.94 -15.19 -9.86
C ILE A 547 33.35 -16.55 -10.19
N VAL A 548 32.87 -17.25 -9.16
CA VAL A 548 32.15 -18.53 -9.27
C VAL A 548 30.88 -18.44 -8.44
N LEU A 549 29.71 -18.26 -9.09
CA LEU A 549 28.43 -18.10 -8.40
C LEU A 549 27.74 -19.46 -8.12
N ASN A 550 28.50 -20.44 -7.65
CA ASN A 550 28.01 -21.77 -7.29
C ASN A 550 28.18 -22.01 -5.77
N PRO A 551 27.09 -22.22 -5.01
CA PRO A 551 27.14 -22.30 -3.54
C PRO A 551 27.84 -23.57 -3.00
N LEU A 552 28.22 -24.54 -3.85
CA LEU A 552 29.08 -25.67 -3.46
C LEU A 552 30.59 -25.32 -3.50
N TYR A 553 30.95 -24.24 -4.20
CA TYR A 553 32.34 -23.81 -4.40
C TYR A 553 32.65 -22.46 -3.74
N VAL A 554 31.67 -21.56 -3.61
CA VAL A 554 31.77 -20.38 -2.75
C VAL A 554 31.96 -20.82 -1.30
N LYS A 555 32.94 -20.22 -0.61
CA LYS A 555 33.17 -20.40 0.82
C LYS A 555 33.52 -19.05 1.45
N PRO A 556 33.07 -18.76 2.68
CA PRO A 556 33.56 -17.60 3.43
C PRO A 556 35.09 -17.63 3.58
N PRO A 557 35.76 -16.47 3.55
CA PRO A 557 37.20 -16.38 3.75
C PRO A 557 37.57 -16.84 5.18
N ALA A 558 38.69 -17.54 5.31
CA ALA A 558 39.16 -18.02 6.62
C ALA A 558 39.62 -16.89 7.54
N GLU A 559 40.15 -15.81 6.97
CA GLU A 559 40.49 -14.54 7.61
C GLU A 559 40.18 -13.41 6.62
N GLY A 560 39.78 -12.22 7.10
CA GLY A 560 39.64 -11.03 6.26
C GLY A 560 38.26 -10.80 5.61
N TYR A 561 37.18 -10.74 6.39
CA TYR A 561 35.98 -10.02 5.97
C TYR A 561 36.32 -8.54 5.69
N THR A 562 35.76 -7.95 4.62
CA THR A 562 36.04 -6.54 4.27
C THR A 562 35.33 -5.57 5.21
N GLY A 563 34.21 -6.01 5.80
CA GLY A 563 33.42 -5.24 6.75
C GLY A 563 31.99 -5.13 6.27
N ARG A 564 31.38 -3.95 6.44
CA ARG A 564 29.99 -3.67 6.08
C ARG A 564 29.93 -2.83 4.79
N GLU A 565 29.72 -3.46 3.66
CA GLU A 565 29.52 -2.82 2.36
C GLU A 565 28.09 -2.26 2.23
N ALA A 566 27.95 -1.08 1.65
CA ALA A 566 26.64 -0.54 1.30
C ALA A 566 26.18 -1.10 -0.06
N LEU A 567 24.89 -1.47 -0.17
CA LEU A 567 24.32 -2.14 -1.35
C LEU A 567 23.29 -1.26 -2.07
N ALA A 568 22.67 -0.35 -1.33
CA ALA A 568 21.81 0.70 -1.87
C ALA A 568 21.92 1.97 -1.02
N LEU A 569 21.92 3.12 -1.69
CA LEU A 569 21.92 4.45 -1.08
C LEU A 569 21.05 5.43 -1.88
N ILE A 570 20.80 6.59 -1.29
CA ILE A 570 20.19 7.73 -1.97
C ILE A 570 20.95 9.02 -1.63
N ALA A 571 21.25 9.83 -2.65
CA ALA A 571 21.80 11.17 -2.48
C ALA A 571 20.74 12.22 -2.81
N GLU A 572 20.63 13.27 -2.00
CA GLU A 572 19.59 14.28 -2.12
C GLU A 572 20.13 15.68 -1.92
N GLY A 573 19.73 16.64 -2.75
CA GLY A 573 20.12 18.04 -2.62
C GLY A 573 20.65 18.59 -3.94
N ARG A 574 21.68 19.44 -3.86
CA ARG A 574 22.28 20.06 -5.04
C ARG A 574 23.55 19.35 -5.49
N PHE A 575 23.72 19.30 -6.80
CA PHE A 575 24.83 18.66 -7.48
C PHE A 575 25.57 19.68 -8.35
N SER A 576 26.88 19.49 -8.50
CA SER A 576 27.71 20.18 -9.50
C SER A 576 27.85 19.28 -10.72
N SER A 577 27.92 19.85 -11.92
CA SER A 577 27.96 19.09 -13.18
C SER A 577 29.25 18.28 -13.32
N ALA A 578 29.16 17.10 -13.95
CA ALA A 578 30.29 16.29 -14.38
C ALA A 578 30.98 16.81 -15.66
N PHE A 579 30.58 17.98 -16.15
CA PHE A 579 31.07 18.64 -17.36
C PHE A 579 31.29 20.14 -17.12
N ASP A 580 32.42 20.69 -17.60
CA ASP A 580 32.67 22.15 -17.56
C ASP A 580 31.92 22.93 -18.66
N ARG A 581 31.43 22.21 -19.69
CA ARG A 581 30.79 22.73 -20.90
C ARG A 581 30.03 21.61 -21.63
N ALA A 582 29.11 21.98 -22.52
CA ALA A 582 28.52 21.02 -23.45
C ALA A 582 29.60 20.33 -24.31
N PRO A 583 29.49 19.00 -24.55
CA PRO A 583 30.38 18.29 -25.45
C PRO A 583 30.19 18.76 -26.89
N GLU A 584 31.27 18.75 -27.67
CA GLU A 584 31.23 19.02 -29.12
C GLU A 584 30.57 17.83 -29.82
N THR A 585 29.40 18.04 -30.42
CA THR A 585 28.63 16.98 -31.10
C THR A 585 29.31 16.57 -32.41
N ALA A 586 29.42 15.26 -32.65
CA ALA A 586 30.06 14.71 -33.85
C ALA A 586 29.39 15.16 -35.16
N ASP A 587 28.08 15.43 -35.14
CA ASP A 587 27.31 15.95 -36.28
C ASP A 587 27.70 17.38 -36.69
N SER A 588 28.61 18.04 -35.97
CA SER A 588 29.19 19.33 -36.33
C SER A 588 30.05 19.28 -37.60
N GLU A 589 30.57 18.11 -38.00
CA GLU A 589 31.37 17.95 -39.23
C GLU A 589 30.51 17.91 -40.51
N THR A 590 29.84 19.01 -40.82
CA THR A 590 29.46 19.30 -42.21
C THR A 590 30.68 19.85 -42.95
N PRO A 591 31.29 19.13 -43.92
CA PRO A 591 32.53 19.57 -44.56
C PRO A 591 32.23 20.61 -45.65
N GLY A 592 31.91 21.85 -45.24
CA GLY A 592 31.41 22.87 -46.17
C GLY A 592 31.37 24.33 -45.69
N ALA A 593 31.97 24.69 -44.55
CA ALA A 593 31.81 26.04 -43.96
C ALA A 593 33.11 26.85 -43.76
N ALA A 594 34.23 26.46 -44.38
CA ALA A 594 35.54 27.09 -44.19
C ALA A 594 35.94 28.07 -45.31
N ASN A 595 35.13 29.11 -45.58
CA ASN A 595 35.57 30.38 -46.22
C ASN A 595 34.44 31.43 -46.33
N SER A 596 34.15 32.14 -45.24
CA SER A 596 33.26 33.32 -45.23
C SER A 596 33.73 34.39 -44.25
N ALA A 597 34.97 34.84 -44.42
CA ALA A 597 35.51 35.95 -43.63
C ALA A 597 34.81 37.28 -44.01
N GLY A 598 33.85 37.71 -43.20
CA GLY A 598 33.39 39.11 -43.16
C GLY A 598 31.89 39.37 -43.31
N SER A 599 31.14 39.17 -42.22
CA SER A 599 30.11 40.13 -41.78
C SER A 599 29.74 39.83 -40.32
N GLY A 600 29.42 40.87 -39.56
CA GLY A 600 28.96 40.72 -38.18
C GLY A 600 27.46 40.48 -38.15
N ASP A 601 27.04 39.24 -38.01
CA ASP A 601 25.70 38.88 -37.54
C ASP A 601 25.82 37.98 -36.31
N SER A 602 24.93 38.16 -35.34
CA SER A 602 25.12 37.59 -34.00
C SER A 602 24.61 36.16 -33.92
N ALA A 603 25.51 35.19 -34.12
CA ALA A 603 25.25 33.80 -33.79
C ALA A 603 24.84 33.68 -32.30
N LEU A 604 23.57 33.40 -32.06
CA LEU A 604 23.00 33.21 -30.73
C LEU A 604 23.51 31.89 -30.14
N ALA A 605 24.68 31.95 -29.51
CA ALA A 605 25.26 30.86 -28.72
C ALA A 605 24.43 30.66 -27.44
N VAL A 606 23.36 29.86 -27.53
CA VAL A 606 22.53 29.46 -26.40
C VAL A 606 23.29 28.47 -25.53
N ASN A 607 24.04 28.98 -24.57
CA ASN A 607 24.72 28.17 -23.55
C ASN A 607 23.71 27.70 -22.50
N ASP A 608 22.86 26.73 -22.85
CA ASP A 608 21.92 26.05 -21.93
C ASP A 608 22.61 25.10 -20.92
N HIS A 609 23.94 25.15 -20.82
CA HIS A 609 24.72 24.36 -19.88
C HIS A 609 24.59 24.89 -18.43
N LEU A 610 24.08 24.03 -17.56
CA LEU A 610 24.04 24.23 -16.12
C LEU A 610 25.25 23.56 -15.46
N ALA A 611 26.16 24.36 -14.88
CA ALA A 611 27.31 23.85 -14.13
C ALA A 611 26.95 23.44 -12.67
N GLN A 612 25.79 23.86 -12.16
CA GLN A 612 25.25 23.49 -10.84
C GLN A 612 23.73 23.37 -10.90
N SER A 613 23.16 22.52 -10.04
CA SER A 613 21.73 22.23 -10.09
C SER A 613 20.85 23.37 -9.57
N VAL A 614 19.90 23.81 -10.41
CA VAL A 614 19.01 24.95 -10.09
C VAL A 614 18.02 24.59 -8.98
N ALA A 615 17.51 23.36 -9.00
CA ALA A 615 16.69 22.73 -7.97
C ALA A 615 17.46 21.62 -7.25
N GLY A 616 16.88 21.07 -6.19
CA GLY A 616 17.40 19.87 -5.54
C GLY A 616 16.83 18.61 -6.21
N GLY A 617 17.70 17.70 -6.63
CA GLY A 617 17.33 16.40 -7.18
C GLY A 617 17.57 15.25 -6.19
N LYS A 618 17.17 14.04 -6.57
CA LYS A 618 17.43 12.80 -5.82
C LYS A 618 18.01 11.72 -6.72
N LEU A 619 19.08 11.09 -6.29
CA LEU A 619 19.77 10.01 -6.99
C LEU A 619 19.73 8.75 -6.14
N PHE A 620 18.89 7.78 -6.49
CA PHE A 620 18.92 6.44 -5.89
C PHE A 620 19.92 5.57 -6.65
N VAL A 621 20.78 4.86 -5.93
CA VAL A 621 21.77 3.94 -6.53
C VAL A 621 21.74 2.61 -5.77
N ALA A 622 21.60 1.51 -6.49
CA ALA A 622 21.75 0.15 -5.97
C ALA A 622 22.60 -0.72 -6.90
N GLY A 623 23.40 -1.61 -6.32
CA GLY A 623 24.39 -2.42 -7.04
C GLY A 623 23.86 -3.66 -7.77
N SER A 624 22.56 -3.72 -8.11
CA SER A 624 21.96 -4.84 -8.86
C SER A 624 20.63 -4.42 -9.51
N SER A 625 20.44 -4.74 -10.79
CA SER A 625 19.14 -4.61 -11.47
C SER A 625 18.25 -5.85 -11.31
N LEU A 626 18.81 -7.00 -10.88
CA LEU A 626 18.03 -8.21 -10.57
C LEU A 626 16.98 -7.95 -9.47
N MET A 627 17.14 -6.88 -8.70
CA MET A 627 16.15 -6.33 -7.78
C MET A 627 14.76 -6.03 -8.40
N LEU A 628 14.65 -5.94 -9.74
CA LEU A 628 13.37 -5.76 -10.46
C LEU A 628 12.82 -7.05 -11.10
N THR A 629 13.58 -8.16 -11.14
CA THR A 629 13.25 -9.31 -11.99
C THR A 629 12.34 -10.33 -11.28
N PRO A 630 11.68 -11.24 -12.03
CA PRO A 630 10.82 -12.30 -11.47
C PRO A 630 11.52 -13.26 -10.50
N GLN A 631 12.86 -13.25 -10.45
CA GLN A 631 13.64 -14.02 -9.48
C GLN A 631 13.58 -13.42 -8.07
N MET A 632 13.22 -12.13 -7.94
CA MET A 632 13.23 -11.36 -6.70
C MET A 632 11.84 -10.81 -6.33
N ILE A 633 11.01 -10.50 -7.32
CA ILE A 633 9.64 -9.96 -7.16
C ILE A 633 8.66 -10.91 -7.86
N ASP A 634 7.64 -11.39 -7.15
CA ASP A 634 6.51 -12.10 -7.77
C ASP A 634 5.29 -11.17 -7.98
N GLU A 635 4.27 -11.69 -8.67
CA GLU A 635 3.04 -10.96 -9.02
C GLU A 635 2.24 -10.43 -7.81
N SER A 636 2.48 -10.94 -6.59
CA SER A 636 1.86 -10.41 -5.37
C SER A 636 2.50 -9.10 -4.89
N GLY A 637 3.76 -8.87 -5.26
CA GLY A 637 4.56 -7.71 -4.84
C GLY A 637 4.73 -7.55 -3.33
N GLN A 638 4.53 -8.61 -2.53
CA GLN A 638 4.56 -8.53 -1.05
C GLN A 638 5.93 -8.79 -0.41
N GLN A 639 7.00 -8.98 -1.20
CA GLN A 639 8.35 -9.18 -0.69
C GLN A 639 8.94 -7.86 -0.17
N GLY A 640 9.82 -7.93 0.84
CA GLY A 640 10.56 -6.76 1.32
C GLY A 640 11.35 -6.02 0.23
N ILE A 641 11.83 -6.75 -0.80
CA ILE A 641 12.48 -6.17 -1.98
C ILE A 641 11.50 -5.44 -2.90
N ALA A 642 10.34 -6.02 -3.19
CA ALA A 642 9.28 -5.38 -3.99
C ALA A 642 8.78 -4.09 -3.32
N PHE A 643 8.66 -4.09 -2.00
CA PHE A 643 8.33 -2.90 -1.22
C PHE A 643 9.48 -1.88 -1.19
N PHE A 644 10.74 -2.31 -1.06
CA PHE A 644 11.90 -1.42 -1.12
C PHE A 644 11.99 -0.65 -2.45
N MET A 645 11.76 -1.35 -3.57
CA MET A 645 11.81 -0.74 -4.91
C MET A 645 10.60 0.19 -5.18
N GLN A 646 9.38 -0.20 -4.78
CA GLN A 646 8.21 0.70 -4.83
C GLN A 646 8.45 1.95 -3.97
N ASN A 647 8.94 1.79 -2.73
CA ASN A 647 9.19 2.90 -1.83
C ASN A 647 10.27 3.84 -2.38
N ALA A 648 11.31 3.31 -3.03
CA ALA A 648 12.33 4.13 -3.67
C ALA A 648 11.72 4.97 -4.81
N LEU A 649 10.87 4.37 -5.64
CA LEU A 649 10.20 5.03 -6.76
C LEU A 649 9.23 6.14 -6.29
N ASP A 650 8.42 5.86 -5.25
CA ASP A 650 7.57 6.87 -4.61
C ASP A 650 8.38 8.02 -4.01
N TYR A 651 9.51 7.69 -3.38
CA TYR A 651 10.33 8.70 -2.72
C TYR A 651 11.01 9.64 -3.72
N LEU A 652 11.47 9.14 -4.87
CA LEU A 652 11.96 9.97 -5.98
C LEU A 652 10.84 10.90 -6.49
N ASN A 653 9.64 10.36 -6.74
CA ASN A 653 8.49 11.12 -7.23
C ASN A 653 7.78 11.98 -6.16
N GLY A 654 8.31 12.03 -4.93
CA GLY A 654 7.88 12.99 -3.90
C GLY A 654 6.71 12.55 -3.01
N ALA A 655 6.42 11.24 -2.93
CA ALA A 655 5.30 10.66 -2.17
C ALA A 655 5.75 9.82 -0.94
N PRO A 656 6.54 10.36 0.01
CA PRO A 656 7.15 9.60 1.11
C PRO A 656 6.15 8.95 2.08
N GLU A 657 4.94 9.50 2.18
CA GLU A 657 3.84 8.94 2.97
C GLU A 657 3.30 7.62 2.42
N LEU A 658 3.43 7.36 1.11
CA LEU A 658 3.10 6.05 0.52
C LEU A 658 4.05 4.96 1.04
N CYS A 659 5.36 5.26 1.10
CA CYS A 659 6.39 4.37 1.62
C CYS A 659 6.07 3.92 3.05
N ALA A 660 5.79 4.91 3.92
CA ALA A 660 5.49 4.68 5.34
C ALA A 660 4.16 3.94 5.57
N MET A 661 3.17 4.08 4.69
CA MET A 661 1.95 3.26 4.73
C MET A 661 2.21 1.81 4.32
N ARG A 662 3.03 1.59 3.28
CA ARG A 662 3.24 0.28 2.68
C ARG A 662 3.95 -0.70 3.63
N THR A 663 4.97 -0.23 4.35
CA THR A 663 5.85 -1.11 5.16
C THR A 663 5.41 -1.29 6.62
N LYS A 664 4.42 -0.51 7.06
CA LYS A 664 4.00 -0.33 8.45
C LYS A 664 3.75 -1.61 9.24
N GLY A 665 3.15 -2.62 8.61
CA GLY A 665 2.81 -3.91 9.24
C GLY A 665 3.95 -4.94 9.29
N LEU A 666 5.04 -4.73 8.55
CA LEU A 666 6.15 -5.70 8.41
C LEU A 666 7.13 -5.69 9.60
N SER A 667 7.00 -4.67 10.44
CA SER A 667 7.80 -4.50 11.64
C SER A 667 7.12 -5.19 12.81
N LEU A 668 7.70 -6.28 13.33
CA LEU A 668 7.27 -6.94 14.58
C LEU A 668 6.81 -5.92 15.64
N ASP A 669 5.55 -6.04 16.07
CA ASP A 669 4.85 -5.09 16.96
C ASP A 669 5.53 -4.98 18.32
N THR A 670 6.52 -4.09 18.39
CA THR A 670 7.43 -3.95 19.51
C THR A 670 7.17 -2.64 20.23
N LEU A 671 6.79 -2.75 21.51
CA LEU A 671 6.53 -1.61 22.38
C LEU A 671 7.83 -0.82 22.63
N THR A 672 7.76 0.49 22.42
CA THR A 672 8.94 1.37 22.40
C THR A 672 9.46 1.74 23.80
N PHE A 673 10.35 0.91 24.34
CA PHE A 673 10.99 1.16 25.65
C PHE A 673 12.47 1.58 25.51
N LYS A 674 12.73 2.89 25.64
CA LYS A 674 14.08 3.47 25.63
C LYS A 674 14.99 2.93 26.75
N ASN A 675 14.42 2.58 27.90
CA ASN A 675 15.15 2.09 29.07
C ASN A 675 14.75 0.63 29.40
N ALA A 676 15.71 -0.24 29.68
CA ALA A 676 15.45 -1.63 30.10
C ALA A 676 14.63 -1.71 31.41
N ALA A 677 14.82 -0.74 32.33
CA ALA A 677 14.00 -0.61 33.53
C ALA A 677 12.53 -0.27 33.20
N ALA A 678 12.29 0.61 32.21
CA ALA A 678 10.93 0.94 31.77
C ALA A 678 10.24 -0.26 31.09
N ARG A 679 10.99 -1.06 30.32
CA ARG A 679 10.49 -2.32 29.73
C ARG A 679 10.03 -3.30 30.82
N LYS A 680 10.87 -3.56 31.84
CA LYS A 680 10.50 -4.42 32.97
C LYS A 680 9.33 -3.83 33.77
N ALA A 681 9.32 -2.52 34.02
CA ALA A 681 8.22 -1.87 34.72
C ALA A 681 6.89 -2.00 33.97
N ALA A 682 6.89 -1.85 32.65
CA ALA A 682 5.69 -2.03 31.82
C ALA A 682 5.23 -3.50 31.74
N GLN A 683 6.16 -4.45 31.65
CA GLN A 683 5.84 -5.89 31.74
C GLN A 683 5.18 -6.24 33.08
N VAL A 684 5.78 -5.81 34.20
CA VAL A 684 5.23 -6.01 35.56
C VAL A 684 3.90 -5.27 35.75
N PHE A 685 3.76 -4.06 35.18
CA PHE A 685 2.51 -3.30 35.25
C PHE A 685 1.39 -3.95 34.42
N ASN A 686 1.67 -4.53 33.25
CA ASN A 686 0.65 -5.24 32.48
C ASN A 686 0.27 -6.56 33.17
N GLN A 687 1.26 -7.34 33.63
CA GLN A 687 1.05 -8.65 34.24
C GLN A 687 0.40 -8.59 35.63
N TYR A 688 0.71 -7.58 36.44
CA TYR A 688 0.23 -7.46 37.83
C TYR A 688 -0.46 -6.13 38.13
N GLY A 689 -0.02 -5.02 37.52
CA GLY A 689 -0.60 -3.69 37.75
C GLY A 689 -2.03 -3.55 37.23
N VAL A 690 -2.36 -4.08 36.06
CA VAL A 690 -3.73 -4.08 35.51
C VAL A 690 -4.68 -4.94 36.37
N PRO A 691 -4.36 -6.20 36.71
CA PRO A 691 -5.12 -6.96 37.72
C PRO A 691 -5.22 -6.26 39.07
N ALA A 692 -4.15 -5.62 39.55
CA ALA A 692 -4.15 -4.88 40.81
C ALA A 692 -5.04 -3.63 40.77
N LEU A 693 -5.13 -2.92 39.65
CA LEU A 693 -6.06 -1.79 39.46
C LEU A 693 -7.52 -2.26 39.45
N VAL A 694 -7.82 -3.39 38.80
CA VAL A 694 -9.16 -4.01 38.84
C VAL A 694 -9.51 -4.47 40.27
N ALA A 695 -8.57 -5.12 40.96
CA ALA A 695 -8.73 -5.53 42.35
C ALA A 695 -8.88 -4.34 43.31
N LEU A 696 -8.13 -3.26 43.10
CA LEU A 696 -8.22 -2.02 43.87
C LEU A 696 -9.56 -1.32 43.65
N ALA A 697 -10.03 -1.23 42.40
CA ALA A 697 -11.36 -0.71 42.08
C ALA A 697 -12.47 -1.54 42.76
N GLY A 698 -12.37 -2.88 42.69
CA GLY A 698 -13.25 -3.80 43.41
C GLY A 698 -13.20 -3.61 44.93
N LEU A 699 -12.00 -3.45 45.51
CA LEU A 699 -11.79 -3.21 46.94
C LEU A 699 -12.33 -1.85 47.39
N ILE A 700 -12.19 -0.80 46.57
CA ILE A 700 -12.77 0.53 46.81
C ILE A 700 -14.29 0.43 46.79
N VAL A 701 -14.88 -0.18 45.76
CA VAL A 701 -16.34 -0.43 45.67
C VAL A 701 -16.83 -1.25 46.88
N TRP A 702 -16.09 -2.26 47.31
CA TRP A 702 -16.41 -3.06 48.50
C TRP A 702 -16.29 -2.26 49.81
N ARG A 703 -15.19 -1.52 50.02
CA ARG A 703 -14.98 -0.65 51.20
C ARG A 703 -16.07 0.42 51.29
N LEU A 704 -16.45 1.04 50.17
CA LEU A 704 -17.55 2.02 50.10
C LEU A 704 -18.90 1.36 50.43
N ARG A 705 -19.19 0.16 49.91
CA ARG A 705 -20.38 -0.63 50.29
C ARG A 705 -20.41 -0.95 51.79
N VAL A 706 -19.28 -1.35 52.39
CA VAL A 706 -19.17 -1.71 53.82
C VAL A 706 -19.27 -0.48 54.73
N ALA A 707 -18.56 0.61 54.43
CA ALA A 707 -18.63 1.85 55.19
C ALA A 707 -20.05 2.45 55.17
N ARG A 708 -20.73 2.38 54.03
CA ARG A 708 -22.14 2.75 53.88
C ARG A 708 -23.06 1.88 54.74
N ARG A 709 -22.86 0.55 54.75
CA ARG A 709 -23.60 -0.38 55.64
C ARG A 709 -23.38 -0.06 57.12
N LYS A 710 -22.15 0.25 57.56
CA LYS A 710 -21.87 0.68 58.95
C LYS A 710 -22.55 2.01 59.31
N LYS A 711 -22.47 3.05 58.46
CA LYS A 711 -23.21 4.32 58.67
C LYS A 711 -24.72 4.11 58.75
N ILE A 712 -25.28 3.21 57.92
CA ILE A 712 -26.72 2.89 57.95
C ILE A 712 -27.10 2.17 59.25
N ARG A 713 -26.33 1.17 59.72
CA ARG A 713 -26.59 0.54 61.03
C ARG A 713 -26.52 1.55 62.19
N ALA A 714 -25.50 2.40 62.23
CA ALA A 714 -25.37 3.44 63.26
C ALA A 714 -26.54 4.44 63.28
N GLY A 715 -27.17 4.68 62.12
CA GLY A 715 -28.37 5.52 62.01
C GLY A 715 -29.68 4.87 62.48
N TYR A 716 -29.71 3.55 62.71
CA TYR A 716 -30.87 2.83 63.26
C TYR A 716 -30.66 2.38 64.72
N ALA A 717 -29.42 2.04 65.10
CA ALA A 717 -29.08 1.65 66.48
C ALA A 717 -29.22 2.78 67.51
N ALA A 718 -29.31 4.05 67.07
CA ALA A 718 -29.48 5.21 67.94
C ALA A 718 -30.90 5.38 68.52
N SER A 719 -31.82 4.45 68.28
CA SER A 719 -33.25 4.59 68.67
C SER A 719 -33.95 3.31 69.16
N ASP A 720 -33.23 2.23 69.46
CA ASP A 720 -33.83 1.04 70.10
C ASP A 720 -33.19 0.77 71.49
N PRO A 721 -33.92 0.93 72.61
CA PRO A 721 -33.43 0.64 73.95
C PRO A 721 -33.22 -0.85 74.30
N ARG A 722 -33.34 -1.79 73.33
CA ARG A 722 -33.41 -3.24 73.60
C ARG A 722 -32.15 -4.05 73.23
N GLU A 723 -31.14 -3.45 72.62
CA GLU A 723 -29.88 -4.15 72.23
C GLU A 723 -28.73 -4.01 73.25
N THR A 724 -28.98 -3.59 74.49
CA THR A 724 -27.93 -3.49 75.53
C THR A 724 -27.48 -4.84 76.10
N ASP A 725 -28.34 -5.85 76.04
CA ASP A 725 -28.20 -7.07 76.85
C ASP A 725 -27.58 -8.25 76.08
N ALA A 726 -27.02 -7.99 74.90
CA ALA A 726 -26.47 -9.00 73.98
C ALA A 726 -24.93 -8.97 73.86
N VAL A 727 -24.21 -8.32 74.79
CA VAL A 727 -22.74 -8.20 74.79
C VAL A 727 -22.16 -8.51 76.18
N SER A 728 -22.48 -9.69 76.72
CA SER A 728 -21.89 -10.19 77.96
C SER A 728 -21.62 -11.71 77.99
N GLU A 729 -21.57 -12.38 76.84
CA GLU A 729 -21.31 -13.83 76.80
C GLU A 729 -20.67 -14.27 75.47
N THR A 730 -19.34 -14.11 75.33
CA THR A 730 -18.40 -14.92 74.49
C THR A 730 -16.97 -14.33 74.55
N ASP A 731 -16.34 -14.38 75.73
CA ASP A 731 -14.89 -14.14 75.87
C ASP A 731 -14.26 -15.16 76.85
N ASN A 732 -14.18 -16.42 76.41
CA ASN A 732 -13.22 -17.40 76.92
C ASN A 732 -13.08 -18.61 75.98
N SER A 733 -11.91 -19.27 75.98
CA SER A 733 -11.49 -20.44 75.18
C SER A 733 -11.55 -20.29 73.64
N GLY A 734 -10.55 -20.65 72.84
CA GLY A 734 -9.17 -21.04 73.14
C GLY A 734 -8.86 -22.54 73.04
N VAL A 735 -7.75 -22.86 72.34
CA VAL A 735 -7.03 -24.15 72.22
C VAL A 735 -7.59 -25.17 71.20
N ALA A 736 -6.68 -25.56 70.28
CA ALA A 736 -6.68 -26.75 69.40
C ALA A 736 -7.85 -26.90 68.36
N GLU A 737 -7.66 -27.62 67.25
CA GLU A 737 -6.52 -28.44 66.78
C GLU A 737 -6.19 -28.15 65.31
#